data_AF-A0A0E0LA29-F1
#
_entry.id   AF-A0A0E0LA29-F1
#
_cell.length_a   1.000
_cell.length_b   1.000
_cell.length_c   1.000
_cell.angle_alpha   90.00
_cell.angle_beta   90.00
_cell.angle_gamma   90.00
#
_symmetry.space_group_name_H-M   'P 1'
#
loop_
_entity.id
_entity.type
_entity.pdbx_description
1 polymer ?
#
loop_
_entity_poly.entity_id
_entity_poly.type
_entity_poly.pdbx_seq_one_letter_code
_entity_poly.pdbx_strand_id
1 'polypeptide(L)'
;MPILIAFDETRTGVRGLVEPGVSVVPDIFRHPDPYASTQLARHGVSIPVVDLSLPAPLAAAAAAGAGRDWGFFYLVNHHALVPSGFTDRLLAAVRAFNELPPTVRAAHYGRSVDGGVDYFSNFDLYRSGAASWRDTIEVTFGPSRPDTERIPAVCRSEIVGWDAHATTVARAVMALLCEGLGLAADALEEASCLEGKVMVCHYYPMCPEPERTMGIVPHTDPVVLTILAQDDVGGLQVKHTNKNGESYWVDAKPVPGALMINVGDLLQSPNSLLAGNDFFSADAVLGLHTVHVSPTPKDSIATNPAATMASSAAATDRAALVKAFDETRTGVRGLVESGVSVVPDIFRHPDPYASTPLAPPGVSIPVVDLSLPAPLAAEAAAGAARDWGFFYLVNYHALVPSGFTDRLLAAVRAFNELPAAERAAHYGRSVDGGVNYFSNVDLYRSGAASWRDTIQVMFGPSRADEERIPAACRAEIVGWDAHATAVARAVMALLCEGLGLRGETLEEASCLEGKVTVCHYYPVCPEPERTMGIVPHTDPGVLTILAQDGVGGLQVKHTNEDGESYWVDAKPVPGALVINVGDLLQMMSNDNYKSVEHRVVMNSHEEARVSSAIFYNPGKRGILLCLSFWGPSLNETLRAKLSSSTSKYKAFDETRTGVRGLVEPGVSVVPDIFRHPDPYASTQLARHGVSIPVVDLSLPAPLAAAAAAGAGRDWGFFYLVNHHALVPSGFTDRLLAAVRAFNELPPTVRAAHYGRSVDGGVDYFSNFDLYRSGAASWRDTIEVTFGPSRPDTERIPAVCRSEIVGWDAHATTVARAVMALLCEGLGLAADALEEASCLEGKVMVCHYYPMCPEPERTMGIVPHTDPVVLTILAQDDVGGLQVKHTNKNGESYWVDAKPVPGALMINVGDLLQVKFIQLVPKLPNSVRRPYG
;
A
#
# COMPACT_ATOMS: atom_id res chain seq x y z
N MET A 1 10.70 -26.03 12.87
CA MET A 1 11.19 -26.12 11.48
C MET A 1 11.41 -27.56 10.97
N PRO A 2 12.23 -28.43 11.61
CA PRO A 2 12.50 -29.77 11.04
C PRO A 2 11.26 -30.66 10.88
N ILE A 3 10.29 -30.55 11.80
CA ILE A 3 9.01 -31.29 11.74
C ILE A 3 8.13 -30.80 10.58
N LEU A 4 8.13 -29.51 10.28
CA LEU A 4 7.37 -28.92 9.16
C LEU A 4 7.97 -29.35 7.81
N ILE A 5 9.30 -29.33 7.69
CA ILE A 5 10.01 -29.81 6.51
C ILE A 5 9.72 -31.29 6.30
N ALA A 6 9.86 -32.12 7.33
CA ALA A 6 9.57 -33.55 7.25
C ALA A 6 8.11 -33.82 6.84
N PHE A 7 7.14 -33.04 7.34
CA PHE A 7 5.74 -33.12 6.93
C PHE A 7 5.54 -32.73 5.46
N ASP A 8 6.07 -31.58 5.01
CA ASP A 8 5.90 -31.09 3.64
C ASP A 8 6.62 -31.99 2.61
N GLU A 9 7.77 -32.57 2.99
CA GLU A 9 8.52 -33.56 2.20
C GLU A 9 7.73 -34.85 1.96
N THR A 10 6.78 -35.20 2.85
CA THR A 10 5.93 -36.38 2.61
C THR A 10 5.05 -36.20 1.37
N ARG A 11 4.68 -34.96 1.03
CA ARG A 11 3.75 -34.62 -0.06
C ARG A 11 2.38 -35.31 0.05
N THR A 12 2.04 -35.79 1.23
CA THR A 12 0.80 -36.55 1.48
C THR A 12 -0.34 -35.69 2.03
N GLY A 13 -0.02 -34.44 2.41
CA GLY A 13 -0.94 -33.50 3.04
C GLY A 13 -1.40 -33.94 4.43
N VAL A 14 -2.33 -33.18 5.02
CA VAL A 14 -2.92 -33.49 6.34
C VAL A 14 -3.66 -34.82 6.29
N ARG A 15 -4.31 -35.15 5.18
CA ARG A 15 -4.96 -36.44 4.99
C ARG A 15 -3.99 -37.62 5.16
N GLY A 16 -2.74 -37.49 4.69
CA GLY A 16 -1.71 -38.50 4.87
C GLY A 16 -1.34 -38.80 6.33
N LEU A 17 -1.64 -37.88 7.24
CA LEU A 17 -1.48 -38.08 8.69
C LEU A 17 -2.64 -38.89 9.29
N VAL A 18 -3.84 -38.78 8.72
CA VAL A 18 -5.04 -39.47 9.24
C VAL A 18 -5.08 -40.94 8.82
N GLU A 19 -4.59 -41.26 7.62
CA GLU A 19 -4.56 -42.62 7.06
C GLU A 19 -3.86 -43.69 7.93
N PRO A 20 -2.72 -43.41 8.61
CA PRO A 20 -2.10 -44.35 9.55
C PRO A 20 -2.79 -44.43 10.93
N GLY A 21 -3.93 -43.73 11.15
CA GLY A 21 -4.69 -43.81 12.40
C GLY A 21 -4.11 -42.98 13.54
N VAL A 22 -3.52 -41.81 13.23
CA VAL A 22 -2.98 -40.88 14.23
C VAL A 22 -4.05 -40.52 15.26
N SER A 23 -3.75 -40.78 16.54
CA SER A 23 -4.65 -40.49 17.67
C SER A 23 -4.33 -39.17 18.38
N VAL A 24 -3.26 -38.49 17.97
CA VAL A 24 -2.75 -37.26 18.61
C VAL A 24 -2.33 -36.29 17.51
N VAL A 25 -2.93 -35.09 17.49
CA VAL A 25 -2.61 -34.05 16.51
C VAL A 25 -1.15 -33.61 16.71
N PRO A 26 -0.30 -33.62 15.66
CA PRO A 26 1.07 -33.14 15.76
C PRO A 26 1.13 -31.68 16.22
N ASP A 27 2.16 -31.34 17.01
CA ASP A 27 2.29 -29.99 17.61
C ASP A 27 2.28 -28.86 16.58
N ILE A 28 2.68 -29.13 15.34
CA ILE A 28 2.64 -28.15 14.24
C ILE A 28 1.22 -27.69 13.86
N PHE A 29 0.18 -28.45 14.21
CA PHE A 29 -1.24 -28.09 14.01
C PHE A 29 -1.94 -27.67 15.30
N ARG A 30 -1.22 -27.67 16.44
CA ARG A 30 -1.83 -27.33 17.73
C ARG A 30 -1.88 -25.81 17.92
N HIS A 31 -3.10 -25.29 17.96
CA HIS A 31 -3.35 -23.90 18.33
C HIS A 31 -3.44 -23.79 19.86
N PRO A 32 -2.72 -22.84 20.49
CA PRO A 32 -2.71 -22.69 21.95
C PRO A 32 -4.05 -22.23 22.54
N ASP A 33 -4.90 -21.57 21.73
CA ASP A 33 -6.30 -21.28 22.08
C ASP A 33 -7.15 -21.16 20.80
N PRO A 34 -7.55 -22.29 20.18
CA PRO A 34 -8.26 -22.27 18.91
C PRO A 34 -9.69 -21.71 19.03
N TYR A 35 -10.21 -21.58 20.26
CA TYR A 35 -11.61 -21.23 20.52
C TYR A 35 -11.77 -19.97 21.36
N ALA A 36 -10.70 -19.28 21.79
CA ALA A 36 -10.75 -18.00 22.52
C ALA A 36 -11.73 -17.00 21.90
N SER A 37 -11.70 -16.90 20.57
CA SER A 37 -12.55 -16.02 19.77
C SER A 37 -14.00 -16.53 19.68
N THR A 38 -14.21 -17.85 19.70
CA THR A 38 -15.52 -18.50 19.55
C THR A 38 -16.36 -18.56 20.82
N GLN A 39 -15.79 -18.26 22.01
CA GLN A 39 -16.54 -18.20 23.28
C GLN A 39 -17.63 -17.11 23.29
N LEU A 40 -17.58 -16.19 22.32
CA LEU A 40 -18.60 -15.17 22.07
C LEU A 40 -19.69 -15.63 21.08
N ALA A 41 -19.67 -16.88 20.61
CA ALA A 41 -20.62 -17.37 19.62
C ALA A 41 -22.06 -17.24 20.15
N ARG A 42 -22.86 -16.37 19.52
CA ARG A 42 -24.23 -16.16 19.96
C ARG A 42 -25.17 -17.16 19.30
N HIS A 43 -25.77 -18.01 20.12
CA HIS A 43 -26.85 -18.88 19.68
C HIS A 43 -28.15 -18.09 19.47
N GLY A 44 -28.86 -18.37 18.38
CA GLY A 44 -30.16 -17.75 18.06
C GLY A 44 -30.11 -16.53 17.12
N VAL A 45 -28.94 -16.15 16.63
CA VAL A 45 -28.79 -15.18 15.53
C VAL A 45 -28.61 -15.95 14.22
N SER A 46 -29.35 -15.58 13.16
CA SER A 46 -29.30 -16.25 11.86
C SER A 46 -28.74 -15.34 10.77
N ILE A 47 -27.83 -15.86 9.97
CA ILE A 47 -27.33 -15.19 8.76
C ILE A 47 -28.51 -14.97 7.78
N PRO A 48 -28.61 -13.80 7.12
CA PRO A 48 -29.69 -13.49 6.19
C PRO A 48 -29.77 -14.48 5.00
N VAL A 49 -30.97 -14.58 4.43
CA VAL A 49 -31.24 -15.38 3.22
C VAL A 49 -31.78 -14.47 2.12
N VAL A 50 -31.18 -14.56 0.93
CA VAL A 50 -31.61 -13.90 -0.31
C VAL A 50 -32.19 -14.96 -1.23
N ASP A 51 -33.47 -14.82 -1.56
CA ASP A 51 -34.23 -15.76 -2.39
C ASP A 51 -34.41 -15.23 -3.81
N LEU A 52 -33.79 -15.90 -4.79
CA LEU A 52 -33.86 -15.52 -6.20
C LEU A 52 -35.19 -15.85 -6.89
N SER A 53 -36.12 -16.54 -6.22
CA SER A 53 -37.49 -16.71 -6.71
C SER A 53 -38.36 -15.48 -6.50
N LEU A 54 -37.91 -14.53 -5.64
CA LEU A 54 -38.61 -13.27 -5.42
C LEU A 54 -38.48 -12.35 -6.64
N PRO A 55 -39.43 -11.41 -6.83
CA PRO A 55 -39.30 -10.34 -7.81
C PRO A 55 -37.96 -9.58 -7.65
N ALA A 56 -37.31 -9.24 -8.77
CA ALA A 56 -35.98 -8.64 -8.78
C ALA A 56 -35.77 -7.47 -7.80
N PRO A 57 -36.70 -6.49 -7.67
CA PRO A 57 -36.52 -5.40 -6.70
C PRO A 57 -36.47 -5.85 -5.23
N LEU A 58 -37.22 -6.91 -4.89
CA LEU A 58 -37.23 -7.46 -3.53
C LEU A 58 -35.97 -8.27 -3.25
N ALA A 59 -35.52 -9.06 -4.24
CA ALA A 59 -34.24 -9.78 -4.13
C ALA A 59 -33.06 -8.80 -4.03
N ALA A 60 -33.09 -7.69 -4.79
CA ALA A 60 -32.07 -6.65 -4.77
C ALA A 60 -32.01 -5.92 -3.42
N ALA A 61 -33.17 -5.51 -2.89
CA ALA A 61 -33.26 -4.90 -1.56
C ALA A 61 -32.77 -5.85 -0.45
N ALA A 62 -33.12 -7.14 -0.53
CA ALA A 62 -32.65 -8.15 0.42
C ALA A 62 -31.13 -8.35 0.34
N ALA A 63 -30.57 -8.43 -0.87
CA ALA A 63 -29.13 -8.59 -1.08
C ALA A 63 -28.35 -7.38 -0.59
N ALA A 64 -28.78 -6.15 -0.92
CA ALA A 64 -28.12 -4.94 -0.46
C ALA A 64 -28.22 -4.75 1.06
N GLY A 65 -29.38 -5.04 1.66
CA GLY A 65 -29.55 -5.01 3.11
C GLY A 65 -28.66 -6.02 3.82
N ALA A 66 -28.60 -7.26 3.33
CA ALA A 66 -27.74 -8.29 3.90
C ALA A 66 -26.24 -7.98 3.69
N GLY A 67 -25.84 -7.50 2.52
CA GLY A 67 -24.48 -7.06 2.25
C GLY A 67 -24.03 -5.92 3.17
N ARG A 68 -24.92 -4.95 3.44
CA ARG A 68 -24.64 -3.82 4.34
C ARG A 68 -24.59 -4.22 5.81
N ASP A 69 -25.60 -4.93 6.28
CA ASP A 69 -25.78 -5.18 7.72
C ASP A 69 -24.93 -6.37 8.19
N TRP A 70 -24.66 -7.32 7.31
CA TRP A 70 -23.98 -8.56 7.66
C TRP A 70 -22.67 -8.79 6.92
N GLY A 71 -22.53 -8.28 5.69
CA GLY A 71 -21.44 -8.67 4.79
C GLY A 71 -21.57 -10.09 4.24
N PHE A 72 -22.48 -10.90 4.78
CA PHE A 72 -22.70 -12.30 4.42
C PHE A 72 -24.18 -12.62 4.27
N PHE A 73 -24.53 -13.52 3.34
CA PHE A 73 -25.88 -14.08 3.23
C PHE A 73 -25.91 -15.42 2.49
N TYR A 74 -26.94 -16.23 2.76
CA TYR A 74 -27.27 -17.39 1.94
C TYR A 74 -28.04 -16.96 0.69
N LEU A 75 -27.62 -17.46 -0.46
CA LEU A 75 -28.35 -17.35 -1.71
C LEU A 75 -29.09 -18.66 -1.98
N VAL A 76 -30.42 -18.61 -2.09
CA VAL A 76 -31.27 -19.79 -2.35
C VAL A 76 -32.01 -19.65 -3.68
N ASN A 77 -32.55 -20.78 -4.17
CA ASN A 77 -33.30 -20.85 -5.43
C ASN A 77 -32.51 -20.40 -6.67
N HIS A 78 -31.17 -20.50 -6.65
CA HIS A 78 -30.26 -20.14 -7.74
C HIS A 78 -30.18 -21.19 -8.87
N HIS A 79 -31.18 -22.06 -9.03
CA HIS A 79 -31.15 -23.19 -9.96
C HIS A 79 -31.06 -22.78 -11.44
N ALA A 80 -31.45 -21.55 -11.77
CA ALA A 80 -31.26 -20.94 -13.08
C ALA A 80 -29.80 -20.53 -13.36
N LEU A 81 -28.99 -20.32 -12.32
CA LEU A 81 -27.58 -19.90 -12.41
C LEU A 81 -26.63 -21.09 -12.24
N VAL A 82 -26.94 -21.98 -11.31
CA VAL A 82 -26.19 -23.21 -11.01
C VAL A 82 -27.15 -24.40 -11.05
N PRO A 83 -26.95 -25.39 -11.95
CA PRO A 83 -27.84 -26.55 -12.05
C PRO A 83 -27.95 -27.32 -10.73
N SER A 84 -29.15 -27.82 -10.43
CA SER A 84 -29.38 -28.64 -9.24
C SER A 84 -28.43 -29.86 -9.19
N GLY A 85 -27.85 -30.09 -8.03
CA GLY A 85 -26.89 -31.17 -7.80
C GLY A 85 -25.48 -30.95 -8.38
N PHE A 86 -25.21 -29.79 -9.01
CA PHE A 86 -23.84 -29.47 -9.46
C PHE A 86 -22.90 -29.29 -8.27
N THR A 87 -23.29 -28.51 -7.27
CA THR A 87 -22.49 -28.28 -6.04
C THR A 87 -22.17 -29.59 -5.32
N ASP A 88 -23.13 -30.52 -5.25
CA ASP A 88 -22.93 -31.83 -4.63
C ASP A 88 -21.90 -32.67 -5.40
N ARG A 89 -21.97 -32.66 -6.74
CA ARG A 89 -20.97 -33.33 -7.58
C ARG A 89 -19.59 -32.70 -7.45
N LEU A 90 -19.51 -31.37 -7.40
CA LEU A 90 -18.25 -30.64 -7.18
C LEU A 90 -17.62 -31.03 -5.85
N LEU A 91 -18.38 -30.96 -4.76
CA LEU A 91 -17.91 -31.35 -3.42
C LEU A 91 -17.51 -32.83 -3.37
N ALA A 92 -18.30 -33.71 -3.99
CA ALA A 92 -17.97 -35.13 -4.09
C ALA A 92 -16.69 -35.39 -4.91
N ALA A 93 -16.46 -34.65 -5.98
CA ALA A 93 -15.27 -34.79 -6.82
C ALA A 93 -14.00 -34.29 -6.11
N VAL A 94 -14.08 -33.15 -5.41
CA VAL A 94 -12.99 -32.64 -4.57
C VAL A 94 -12.68 -33.63 -3.43
N ARG A 95 -13.70 -34.18 -2.78
CA ARG A 95 -13.55 -35.23 -1.76
C ARG A 95 -12.90 -36.49 -2.34
N ALA A 96 -13.37 -36.95 -3.50
CA ALA A 96 -12.84 -38.14 -4.18
C ALA A 96 -11.35 -37.97 -4.51
N PHE A 97 -10.91 -36.79 -4.95
CA PHE A 97 -9.49 -36.52 -5.14
C PHE A 97 -8.69 -36.66 -3.84
N ASN A 98 -9.16 -36.03 -2.76
CA ASN A 98 -8.46 -36.05 -1.47
C ASN A 98 -8.45 -37.44 -0.82
N GLU A 99 -9.38 -38.32 -1.20
CA GLU A 99 -9.45 -39.72 -0.75
C GLU A 99 -8.65 -40.71 -1.63
N LEU A 100 -7.99 -40.24 -2.70
CA LEU A 100 -7.09 -41.06 -3.50
C LEU A 100 -5.83 -41.49 -2.70
N PRO A 101 -5.17 -42.59 -3.10
CA PRO A 101 -3.92 -43.03 -2.50
C PRO A 101 -2.88 -41.89 -2.45
N PRO A 102 -2.08 -41.77 -1.37
CA PRO A 102 -1.10 -40.69 -1.21
C PRO A 102 -0.12 -40.56 -2.37
N THR A 103 0.27 -41.67 -2.99
CA THR A 103 1.19 -41.68 -4.15
C THR A 103 0.61 -40.94 -5.36
N VAL A 104 -0.71 -40.95 -5.53
CA VAL A 104 -1.41 -40.25 -6.62
C VAL A 104 -1.53 -38.76 -6.29
N ARG A 105 -1.89 -38.42 -5.05
CA ARG A 105 -2.02 -37.03 -4.59
C ARG A 105 -0.67 -36.31 -4.55
N ALA A 106 0.41 -37.01 -4.17
CA ALA A 106 1.76 -36.47 -4.10
C ALA A 106 2.32 -35.98 -5.45
N ALA A 107 1.81 -36.50 -6.58
CA ALA A 107 2.17 -36.04 -7.90
C ALA A 107 1.64 -34.63 -8.22
N HIS A 108 0.55 -34.22 -7.56
CA HIS A 108 -0.03 -32.88 -7.67
C HIS A 108 0.46 -31.94 -6.55
N TYR A 109 1.08 -32.49 -5.50
CA TYR A 109 1.48 -31.71 -4.33
C TYR A 109 2.63 -30.75 -4.68
N GLY A 110 2.35 -29.46 -4.55
CA GLY A 110 3.22 -28.39 -4.99
C GLY A 110 2.73 -27.03 -4.49
N ARG A 111 3.65 -26.07 -4.51
CA ARG A 111 3.45 -24.66 -4.12
C ARG A 111 3.97 -23.72 -5.21
N SER A 112 3.99 -24.20 -6.47
CA SER A 112 4.56 -23.46 -7.60
C SER A 112 3.44 -22.83 -8.41
N VAL A 113 3.44 -21.50 -8.44
CA VAL A 113 2.50 -20.67 -9.18
C VAL A 113 2.58 -20.88 -10.71
N ASP A 114 3.59 -21.62 -11.19
CA ASP A 114 3.70 -21.99 -12.60
C ASP A 114 2.41 -22.70 -13.04
N GLY A 115 1.75 -22.23 -14.10
CA GLY A 115 0.58 -22.88 -14.70
C GLY A 115 -0.76 -22.72 -13.98
N GLY A 116 -0.81 -22.02 -12.84
CA GLY A 116 -2.07 -21.57 -12.20
C GLY A 116 -2.89 -22.66 -11.48
N VAL A 117 -2.27 -23.78 -11.11
CA VAL A 117 -2.91 -24.88 -10.34
C VAL A 117 -1.92 -25.42 -9.29
N ASP A 118 -2.34 -25.39 -8.03
CA ASP A 118 -1.56 -25.83 -6.86
C ASP A 118 -2.36 -26.78 -5.95
N TYR A 119 -1.67 -27.72 -5.29
CA TYR A 119 -2.24 -28.56 -4.25
C TYR A 119 -1.30 -28.64 -3.04
N PHE A 120 -1.76 -28.16 -1.89
CA PHE A 120 -0.96 -28.02 -0.67
C PHE A 120 -1.83 -28.07 0.59
N SER A 121 -1.21 -28.25 1.75
CA SER A 121 -1.95 -28.18 3.03
C SER A 121 -2.14 -26.75 3.55
N ASN A 122 -1.07 -25.96 3.59
CA ASN A 122 -1.10 -24.57 4.06
C ASN A 122 -0.20 -23.71 3.18
N PHE A 123 -0.68 -22.58 2.63
CA PHE A 123 0.13 -21.69 1.80
C PHE A 123 1.28 -21.04 2.60
N ASP A 124 1.03 -20.79 3.88
CA ASP A 124 1.88 -20.14 4.87
C ASP A 124 2.54 -21.12 5.85
N LEU A 125 2.63 -22.42 5.51
CA LEU A 125 3.10 -23.50 6.41
C LEU A 125 4.40 -23.17 7.17
N TYR A 126 5.30 -22.38 6.58
CA TYR A 126 6.60 -22.02 7.15
C TYR A 126 6.62 -20.67 7.89
N ARG A 127 5.50 -19.93 7.86
CA ARG A 127 5.35 -18.56 8.40
C ARG A 127 4.35 -18.49 9.56
N SER A 128 3.36 -19.39 9.60
CA SER A 128 2.35 -19.44 10.66
C SER A 128 2.89 -20.07 11.94
N GLY A 129 2.44 -19.57 13.10
CA GLY A 129 2.76 -20.13 14.42
C GLY A 129 2.13 -21.51 14.66
N ALA A 130 1.03 -21.82 13.95
CA ALA A 130 0.43 -23.15 13.89
C ALA A 130 -0.25 -23.33 12.52
N ALA A 131 -0.06 -24.49 11.90
CA ALA A 131 -0.63 -24.83 10.61
C ALA A 131 -2.12 -25.18 10.74
N SER A 132 -2.90 -24.88 9.71
CA SER A 132 -4.30 -25.25 9.66
C SER A 132 -4.48 -26.72 9.27
N TRP A 133 -5.48 -27.38 9.85
CA TRP A 133 -5.81 -28.79 9.61
C TRP A 133 -6.66 -28.94 8.34
N ARG A 134 -6.03 -28.77 7.17
CA ARG A 134 -6.68 -28.88 5.86
C ARG A 134 -5.71 -29.28 4.76
N ASP A 135 -6.28 -29.76 3.67
CA ASP A 135 -5.65 -29.84 2.35
C ASP A 135 -6.41 -28.93 1.36
N THR A 136 -5.74 -28.40 0.34
CA THR A 136 -6.29 -27.35 -0.52
C THR A 136 -5.82 -27.51 -1.96
N ILE A 137 -6.78 -27.49 -2.89
CA ILE A 137 -6.51 -27.27 -4.32
C ILE A 137 -6.81 -25.79 -4.61
N GLU A 138 -5.85 -25.08 -5.18
CA GLU A 138 -6.01 -23.70 -5.63
C GLU A 138 -5.89 -23.63 -7.15
N VAL A 139 -6.81 -22.90 -7.80
CA VAL A 139 -6.82 -22.69 -9.25
C VAL A 139 -7.06 -21.23 -9.57
N THR A 140 -6.14 -20.62 -10.31
CA THR A 140 -6.24 -19.21 -10.73
C THR A 140 -6.79 -19.14 -12.15
N PHE A 141 -7.99 -18.60 -12.30
CA PHE A 141 -8.72 -18.51 -13.57
C PHE A 141 -8.52 -17.20 -14.36
N GLY A 142 -7.91 -16.17 -13.76
CA GLY A 142 -7.59 -14.89 -14.41
C GLY A 142 -6.42 -14.15 -13.74
N PRO A 143 -5.72 -13.23 -14.43
CA PRO A 143 -5.98 -12.75 -15.80
C PRO A 143 -5.48 -13.71 -16.90
N SER A 144 -4.69 -14.73 -16.55
CA SER A 144 -4.23 -15.78 -17.47
C SER A 144 -5.05 -17.06 -17.25
N ARG A 145 -5.36 -17.80 -18.33
CA ARG A 145 -6.06 -19.09 -18.19
C ARG A 145 -5.12 -20.14 -17.58
N PRO A 146 -5.61 -20.94 -16.61
CA PRO A 146 -4.82 -22.00 -16.00
C PRO A 146 -4.63 -23.15 -17.00
N ASP A 147 -3.55 -23.91 -16.84
CA ASP A 147 -3.40 -25.18 -17.53
C ASP A 147 -4.34 -26.21 -16.90
N THR A 148 -5.51 -26.40 -17.51
CA THR A 148 -6.55 -27.29 -16.99
C THR A 148 -6.12 -28.75 -16.91
N GLU A 149 -5.08 -29.16 -17.64
CA GLU A 149 -4.55 -30.53 -17.55
C GLU A 149 -3.84 -30.80 -16.22
N ARG A 150 -3.37 -29.75 -15.54
CA ARG A 150 -2.78 -29.85 -14.19
C ARG A 150 -3.80 -30.07 -13.10
N ILE A 151 -5.07 -29.74 -13.34
CA ILE A 151 -6.16 -30.04 -12.42
C ILE A 151 -6.38 -31.56 -12.38
N PRO A 152 -6.46 -32.18 -11.19
CA PRO A 152 -6.60 -33.62 -11.07
C PRO A 152 -7.80 -34.15 -11.86
N ALA A 153 -7.58 -35.18 -12.67
CA ALA A 153 -8.57 -35.66 -13.64
C ALA A 153 -9.93 -36.00 -13.02
N VAL A 154 -9.94 -36.49 -11.77
CA VAL A 154 -11.16 -36.87 -11.03
C VAL A 154 -12.06 -35.68 -10.67
N CYS A 155 -11.51 -34.46 -10.53
CA CYS A 155 -12.27 -33.26 -10.19
C CYS A 155 -12.22 -32.15 -11.25
N ARG A 156 -11.42 -32.34 -12.31
CA ARG A 156 -11.20 -31.35 -13.38
C ARG A 156 -12.47 -30.82 -14.01
N SER A 157 -13.40 -31.69 -14.42
CA SER A 157 -14.62 -31.25 -15.11
C SER A 157 -15.50 -30.37 -14.23
N GLU A 158 -15.62 -30.72 -12.95
CA GLU A 158 -16.46 -29.98 -12.01
C GLU A 158 -15.77 -28.67 -11.57
N ILE A 159 -14.45 -28.66 -11.36
CA ILE A 159 -13.68 -27.43 -11.05
C ILE A 159 -13.75 -26.42 -12.20
N VAL A 160 -13.55 -26.88 -13.45
CA VAL A 160 -13.66 -26.01 -14.63
C VAL A 160 -15.11 -25.56 -14.85
N GLY A 161 -16.09 -26.42 -14.59
CA GLY A 161 -17.51 -26.07 -14.66
C GLY A 161 -17.90 -25.01 -13.62
N TRP A 162 -17.32 -25.06 -12.42
CA TRP A 162 -17.59 -24.11 -11.37
C TRP A 162 -17.20 -22.69 -11.76
N ASP A 163 -16.10 -22.48 -12.48
CA ASP A 163 -15.69 -21.14 -12.94
C ASP A 163 -16.82 -20.43 -13.72
N ALA A 164 -17.47 -21.14 -14.65
CA ALA A 164 -18.56 -20.60 -15.45
C ALA A 164 -19.81 -20.31 -14.60
N HIS A 165 -20.16 -21.23 -13.70
CA HIS A 165 -21.32 -21.09 -12.82
C HIS A 165 -21.12 -19.97 -11.77
N ALA A 166 -19.95 -19.93 -11.14
CA ALA A 166 -19.57 -18.89 -10.18
C ALA A 166 -19.51 -17.51 -10.86
N THR A 167 -19.00 -17.41 -12.09
CA THR A 167 -19.04 -16.15 -12.86
C THR A 167 -20.49 -15.68 -13.09
N THR A 168 -21.40 -16.62 -13.38
CA THR A 168 -22.82 -16.31 -13.58
C THR A 168 -23.51 -15.86 -12.28
N VAL A 169 -23.21 -16.53 -11.17
CA VAL A 169 -23.70 -16.14 -9.84
C VAL A 169 -23.12 -14.79 -9.42
N ALA A 170 -21.82 -14.56 -9.61
CA ALA A 170 -21.16 -13.29 -9.26
C ALA A 170 -21.82 -12.12 -9.99
N ARG A 171 -22.04 -12.24 -11.31
CA ARG A 171 -22.75 -11.23 -12.10
C ARG A 171 -24.15 -10.96 -11.56
N ALA A 172 -24.92 -12.01 -11.28
CA ALA A 172 -26.28 -11.87 -10.76
C ALA A 172 -26.30 -11.19 -9.38
N VAL A 173 -25.39 -11.56 -8.48
CA VAL A 173 -25.32 -10.95 -7.14
C VAL A 173 -24.82 -9.51 -7.22
N MET A 174 -23.81 -9.21 -8.04
CA MET A 174 -23.35 -7.84 -8.26
C MET A 174 -24.48 -6.96 -8.81
N ALA A 175 -25.27 -7.47 -9.74
CA ALA A 175 -26.45 -6.76 -10.25
C ALA A 175 -27.48 -6.48 -9.16
N LEU A 176 -27.80 -7.47 -8.31
CA LEU A 176 -28.71 -7.28 -7.18
C LEU A 176 -28.18 -6.28 -6.15
N LEU A 177 -26.89 -6.30 -5.86
CA LEU A 177 -26.25 -5.33 -4.98
C LEU A 177 -26.33 -3.92 -5.59
N CYS A 178 -25.98 -3.75 -6.86
CA CYS A 178 -26.11 -2.49 -7.58
C CYS A 178 -27.55 -1.96 -7.55
N GLU A 179 -28.52 -2.77 -7.95
CA GLU A 179 -29.93 -2.39 -7.99
C GLU A 179 -30.46 -2.01 -6.60
N GLY A 180 -30.08 -2.76 -5.55
CA GLY A 180 -30.47 -2.46 -4.18
C GLY A 180 -29.82 -1.19 -3.61
N LEU A 181 -28.73 -0.72 -4.22
CA LEU A 181 -28.09 0.56 -3.93
C LEU A 181 -28.55 1.70 -4.85
N GLY A 182 -29.44 1.41 -5.81
CA GLY A 182 -29.91 2.38 -6.81
C GLY A 182 -28.91 2.67 -7.93
N LEU A 183 -27.93 1.80 -8.14
CA LEU A 183 -26.95 1.85 -9.23
C LEU A 183 -27.44 1.08 -10.47
N ALA A 184 -26.79 1.28 -11.60
CA ALA A 184 -26.99 0.44 -12.78
C ALA A 184 -26.52 -1.00 -12.48
N ALA A 185 -27.32 -1.99 -12.89
CA ALA A 185 -27.09 -3.41 -12.59
C ALA A 185 -25.72 -3.94 -13.06
N ASP A 186 -25.11 -3.30 -14.06
CA ASP A 186 -23.82 -3.64 -14.64
C ASP A 186 -22.64 -2.81 -14.10
N ALA A 187 -22.86 -1.84 -13.21
CA ALA A 187 -21.81 -0.90 -12.76
C ALA A 187 -20.55 -1.59 -12.19
N LEU A 188 -20.73 -2.68 -11.43
CA LEU A 188 -19.60 -3.47 -10.91
C LEU A 188 -18.93 -4.33 -11.99
N GLU A 189 -19.67 -4.77 -13.01
CA GLU A 189 -19.10 -5.49 -14.16
C GLU A 189 -18.26 -4.54 -15.04
N GLU A 190 -18.73 -3.31 -15.25
CA GLU A 190 -17.99 -2.25 -15.97
C GLU A 190 -16.71 -1.83 -15.23
N ALA A 191 -16.66 -1.98 -13.91
CA ALA A 191 -15.48 -1.72 -13.10
C ALA A 191 -14.43 -2.87 -13.13
N SER A 192 -14.58 -3.84 -14.05
CA SER A 192 -13.71 -5.02 -14.17
C SER A 192 -13.66 -5.89 -12.91
N CYS A 193 -14.68 -5.86 -12.05
CA CYS A 193 -14.71 -6.64 -10.80
C CYS A 193 -14.78 -8.16 -11.00
N LEU A 194 -14.91 -8.65 -12.23
CA LEU A 194 -14.95 -10.07 -12.60
C LEU A 194 -13.62 -10.59 -13.23
N GLU A 195 -12.61 -9.73 -13.42
CA GLU A 195 -11.38 -10.12 -14.15
C GLU A 195 -10.39 -10.95 -13.31
N GLY A 196 -10.35 -10.74 -11.98
CA GLY A 196 -9.54 -11.52 -11.05
C GLY A 196 -10.34 -12.67 -10.45
N LYS A 197 -9.98 -13.92 -10.79
CA LYS A 197 -10.71 -15.11 -10.33
C LYS A 197 -9.75 -16.16 -9.78
N VAL A 198 -9.97 -16.55 -8.53
CA VAL A 198 -9.27 -17.65 -7.87
C VAL A 198 -10.32 -18.56 -7.26
N MET A 199 -10.17 -19.87 -7.46
CA MET A 199 -10.98 -20.89 -6.83
C MET A 199 -10.12 -21.66 -5.83
N VAL A 200 -10.65 -21.85 -4.63
CA VAL A 200 -9.99 -22.61 -3.58
C VAL A 200 -10.90 -23.73 -3.11
N CYS A 201 -10.40 -24.97 -3.15
CA CYS A 201 -11.12 -26.16 -2.71
C CYS A 201 -10.50 -26.68 -1.43
N HIS A 202 -11.09 -26.39 -0.29
CA HIS A 202 -10.63 -26.90 1.00
C HIS A 202 -11.21 -28.28 1.29
N TYR A 203 -10.35 -29.18 1.78
CA TYR A 203 -10.71 -30.47 2.33
C TYR A 203 -10.23 -30.54 3.78
N TYR A 204 -11.15 -30.83 4.70
CA TYR A 204 -10.87 -30.94 6.14
C TYR A 204 -10.94 -32.41 6.55
N PRO A 205 -9.80 -33.10 6.72
CA PRO A 205 -9.79 -34.49 7.19
C PRO A 205 -10.33 -34.59 8.61
N MET A 206 -10.90 -35.76 8.99
CA MET A 206 -11.29 -35.99 10.38
C MET A 206 -10.11 -35.73 11.34
N CYS A 207 -10.37 -34.96 12.39
CA CYS A 207 -9.38 -34.61 13.39
C CYS A 207 -9.63 -35.38 14.70
N PRO A 208 -8.61 -36.02 15.31
CA PRO A 208 -8.75 -36.73 16.58
C PRO A 208 -8.78 -35.81 17.82
N GLU A 209 -8.22 -34.60 17.73
CA GLU A 209 -8.23 -33.57 18.79
C GLU A 209 -8.74 -32.24 18.23
N PRO A 210 -10.01 -32.15 17.76
CA PRO A 210 -10.56 -30.94 17.14
C PRO A 210 -10.46 -29.72 18.06
N GLU A 211 -10.56 -29.91 19.38
CA GLU A 211 -10.42 -28.87 20.40
C GLU A 211 -9.03 -28.23 20.47
N ARG A 212 -8.03 -28.78 19.76
CA ARG A 212 -6.65 -28.30 19.75
C ARG A 212 -6.20 -27.74 18.40
N THR A 213 -7.04 -27.74 17.38
CA THR A 213 -6.67 -27.31 16.02
C THR A 213 -7.74 -26.43 15.39
N MET A 214 -7.42 -25.76 14.29
CA MET A 214 -8.40 -25.09 13.43
C MET A 214 -8.27 -25.55 11.98
N GLY A 215 -9.39 -25.58 11.26
CA GLY A 215 -9.40 -25.87 9.82
C GLY A 215 -8.84 -24.73 8.98
N ILE A 216 -9.17 -23.49 9.36
CA ILE A 216 -8.60 -22.23 8.85
C ILE A 216 -8.67 -21.22 10.00
N VAL A 217 -7.66 -20.36 10.12
CA VAL A 217 -7.64 -19.27 11.10
C VAL A 217 -8.63 -18.15 10.71
N PRO A 218 -9.10 -17.32 11.67
CA PRO A 218 -9.85 -16.10 11.35
C PRO A 218 -9.14 -15.24 10.30
N HIS A 219 -9.86 -14.80 9.27
CA HIS A 219 -9.35 -13.99 8.17
C HIS A 219 -10.48 -13.13 7.57
N THR A 220 -10.12 -12.22 6.67
CA THR A 220 -11.02 -11.50 5.77
C THR A 220 -10.70 -11.87 4.31
N ASP A 221 -11.60 -11.51 3.39
CA ASP A 221 -11.47 -11.85 1.98
C ASP A 221 -11.14 -10.57 1.17
N PRO A 222 -9.90 -10.39 0.68
CA PRO A 222 -9.47 -9.19 -0.04
C PRO A 222 -9.95 -9.19 -1.51
N VAL A 223 -11.22 -9.53 -1.74
CA VAL A 223 -11.86 -9.61 -3.06
C VAL A 223 -13.14 -8.77 -3.09
N VAL A 224 -13.80 -8.71 -4.25
CA VAL A 224 -15.11 -8.06 -4.39
C VAL A 224 -16.21 -8.96 -3.83
N LEU A 225 -16.15 -10.27 -4.13
CA LEU A 225 -17.19 -11.21 -3.76
C LEU A 225 -16.63 -12.63 -3.66
N THR A 226 -16.97 -13.35 -2.59
CA THR A 226 -16.68 -14.79 -2.43
C THR A 226 -17.97 -15.58 -2.55
N ILE A 227 -17.95 -16.65 -3.36
CA ILE A 227 -19.07 -17.57 -3.54
C ILE A 227 -18.65 -18.93 -3.00
N LEU A 228 -19.25 -19.33 -1.89
CA LEU A 228 -18.91 -20.56 -1.18
C LEU A 228 -20.01 -21.61 -1.34
N ALA A 229 -19.61 -22.78 -1.85
CA ALA A 229 -20.38 -24.02 -1.72
C ALA A 229 -19.79 -24.83 -0.56
N GLN A 230 -20.63 -25.20 0.41
CA GLN A 230 -20.23 -25.97 1.60
C GLN A 230 -21.00 -27.29 1.69
N ASP A 231 -20.42 -28.28 2.37
CA ASP A 231 -21.08 -29.56 2.67
C ASP A 231 -21.96 -29.47 3.94
N ASP A 232 -22.47 -30.60 4.40
CA ASP A 232 -23.41 -30.71 5.52
C ASP A 232 -22.74 -30.87 6.90
N VAL A 233 -21.39 -30.82 6.98
CA VAL A 233 -20.63 -31.14 8.19
C VAL A 233 -20.56 -29.95 9.18
N GLY A 234 -20.83 -28.73 8.71
CA GLY A 234 -20.82 -27.51 9.54
C GLY A 234 -19.40 -27.11 10.01
N GLY A 235 -19.32 -26.15 10.93
CA GLY A 235 -18.05 -25.66 11.50
C GLY A 235 -17.53 -24.34 10.93
N LEU A 236 -18.15 -23.82 9.86
CA LEU A 236 -17.91 -22.46 9.39
C LEU A 236 -18.55 -21.45 10.34
N GLN A 237 -17.80 -20.39 10.68
CA GLN A 237 -18.28 -19.26 11.46
C GLN A 237 -17.99 -17.95 10.75
N VAL A 238 -18.89 -16.98 10.88
CA VAL A 238 -18.72 -15.61 10.39
C VAL A 238 -18.72 -14.64 11.55
N LYS A 239 -17.92 -13.56 11.47
CA LYS A 239 -17.89 -12.51 12.49
C LYS A 239 -18.89 -11.43 12.11
N HIS A 240 -19.80 -11.09 13.02
CA HIS A 240 -20.81 -10.05 12.81
C HIS A 240 -20.72 -9.00 13.92
N THR A 241 -20.87 -7.72 13.53
CA THR A 241 -20.94 -6.59 14.45
C THR A 241 -22.36 -6.04 14.45
N ASN A 242 -23.01 -6.06 15.62
CA ASN A 242 -24.38 -5.55 15.72
C ASN A 242 -24.43 -4.01 15.69
N LYS A 243 -25.64 -3.46 15.62
CA LYS A 243 -25.89 -2.00 15.59
C LYS A 243 -25.37 -1.24 16.82
N ASN A 244 -25.07 -1.94 17.92
CA ASN A 244 -24.51 -1.34 19.14
C ASN A 244 -22.96 -1.35 19.13
N GLY A 245 -22.33 -1.81 18.04
CA GLY A 245 -20.87 -1.90 17.91
C GLY A 245 -20.24 -3.12 18.59
N GLU A 246 -21.04 -4.11 19.01
CA GLU A 246 -20.54 -5.35 19.63
C GLU A 246 -20.32 -6.42 18.54
N SER A 247 -19.09 -6.92 18.44
CA SER A 247 -18.71 -7.99 17.51
C SER A 247 -18.71 -9.37 18.17
N TYR A 248 -19.26 -10.36 17.49
CA TYR A 248 -19.30 -11.76 17.94
C TYR A 248 -19.32 -12.72 16.74
N TRP A 249 -19.03 -14.00 16.99
CA TRP A 249 -19.06 -15.04 15.96
C TRP A 249 -20.44 -15.67 15.85
N VAL A 250 -20.81 -16.09 14.64
CA VAL A 250 -22.10 -16.73 14.33
C VAL A 250 -21.83 -17.98 13.50
N ASP A 251 -22.41 -19.11 13.91
CA ASP A 251 -22.31 -20.37 13.18
C ASP A 251 -23.07 -20.27 11.84
N ALA A 252 -22.34 -20.45 10.74
CA ALA A 252 -22.89 -20.54 9.40
C ALA A 252 -23.38 -21.97 9.13
N LYS A 253 -24.54 -22.33 9.69
CA LYS A 253 -25.12 -23.67 9.52
C LYS A 253 -25.32 -24.04 8.05
N PRO A 254 -24.93 -25.23 7.60
CA PRO A 254 -25.20 -25.66 6.23
C PRO A 254 -26.69 -25.59 5.88
N VAL A 255 -27.02 -24.92 4.78
CA VAL A 255 -28.37 -24.88 4.22
C VAL A 255 -28.33 -25.68 2.92
N PRO A 256 -29.02 -26.83 2.83
CA PRO A 256 -28.97 -27.69 1.65
C PRO A 256 -29.32 -26.95 0.36
N GLY A 257 -28.43 -27.00 -0.63
CA GLY A 257 -28.63 -26.36 -1.93
C GLY A 257 -28.57 -24.83 -1.93
N ALA A 258 -28.03 -24.21 -0.87
CA ALA A 258 -27.74 -22.78 -0.84
C ALA A 258 -26.25 -22.50 -1.11
N LEU A 259 -25.94 -21.33 -1.67
CA LEU A 259 -24.59 -20.79 -1.70
C LEU A 259 -24.43 -19.76 -0.58
N MET A 260 -23.28 -19.75 0.08
CA MET A 260 -22.94 -18.64 0.98
C MET A 260 -22.22 -17.56 0.16
N ILE A 261 -22.67 -16.32 0.29
CA ILE A 261 -22.05 -15.16 -0.33
C ILE A 261 -21.37 -14.34 0.75
N ASN A 262 -20.10 -14.00 0.53
CA ASN A 262 -19.39 -12.95 1.26
C ASN A 262 -19.20 -11.75 0.33
N VAL A 263 -19.52 -10.56 0.80
CA VAL A 263 -19.18 -9.31 0.14
C VAL A 263 -17.76 -8.95 0.59
N GLY A 264 -16.75 -9.07 -0.26
CA GLY A 264 -15.37 -8.97 0.21
C GLY A 264 -14.92 -7.53 0.55
N ASP A 265 -13.71 -7.41 1.10
CA ASP A 265 -13.18 -6.17 1.67
C ASP A 265 -13.13 -5.01 0.67
N LEU A 266 -12.98 -5.32 -0.62
CA LEU A 266 -12.96 -4.30 -1.69
C LEU A 266 -14.30 -3.58 -1.84
N LEU A 267 -15.41 -4.24 -1.49
CA LEU A 267 -16.74 -3.64 -1.46
C LEU A 267 -17.17 -3.16 -0.07
N GLN A 268 -16.48 -3.56 1.00
CA GLN A 268 -16.79 -3.12 2.38
C GLN A 268 -15.83 -2.03 2.92
N SER A 269 -14.74 -1.73 2.21
CA SER A 269 -13.76 -0.70 2.60
C SER A 269 -14.42 0.67 2.82
N PRO A 270 -13.92 1.52 3.74
CA PRO A 270 -14.48 2.87 3.96
C PRO A 270 -14.53 3.74 2.68
N ASN A 271 -13.68 3.44 1.70
CA ASN A 271 -13.62 4.11 0.39
C ASN A 271 -14.43 3.39 -0.72
N SER A 272 -15.20 2.36 -0.38
CA SER A 272 -15.97 1.54 -1.31
C SER A 272 -17.45 1.93 -1.36
N LEU A 273 -18.14 1.47 -2.42
CA LEU A 273 -19.53 1.79 -2.75
C LEU A 273 -20.56 1.43 -1.65
N LEU A 274 -20.29 0.47 -0.76
CA LEU A 274 -21.24 0.05 0.28
C LEU A 274 -21.15 0.86 1.59
N ALA A 275 -20.12 1.70 1.75
CA ALA A 275 -19.93 2.51 2.95
C ALA A 275 -20.81 3.78 3.00
N GLY A 276 -21.74 3.95 2.05
CA GLY A 276 -22.70 5.05 2.00
C GLY A 276 -23.90 4.81 2.92
N ASN A 277 -23.97 5.52 4.04
CA ASN A 277 -25.18 5.58 4.85
C ASN A 277 -26.21 6.57 4.29
N ASP A 278 -27.48 6.17 4.41
CA ASP A 278 -28.74 6.89 4.24
C ASP A 278 -29.39 6.97 2.84
N PHE A 279 -29.78 5.82 2.29
CA PHE A 279 -31.04 5.71 1.54
C PHE A 279 -31.83 4.47 2.01
N PHE A 280 -33.12 4.66 2.30
CA PHE A 280 -34.14 3.74 2.83
C PHE A 280 -34.34 3.66 4.36
N SER A 281 -35.30 4.44 4.85
CA SER A 281 -36.16 4.01 5.97
C SER A 281 -37.10 2.91 5.48
N ALA A 282 -36.87 1.66 5.87
CA ALA A 282 -37.80 0.57 5.62
C ALA A 282 -38.83 0.50 6.76
N ASP A 283 -39.79 1.41 6.72
CA ASP A 283 -41.04 1.33 7.49
C ASP A 283 -42.22 1.58 6.53
N ALA A 284 -42.28 0.82 5.43
CA ALA A 284 -43.49 0.60 4.63
C ALA A 284 -43.25 -0.49 3.58
N VAL A 285 -44.25 -1.35 3.43
CA VAL A 285 -44.48 -2.29 2.31
C VAL A 285 -43.95 -3.73 2.47
N LEU A 286 -44.73 -4.50 3.23
CA LEU A 286 -45.21 -5.87 2.96
C LEU A 286 -44.23 -7.07 3.04
N GLY A 287 -44.33 -7.77 4.17
CA GLY A 287 -44.80 -9.17 4.17
C GLY A 287 -43.80 -10.26 3.78
N LEU A 288 -42.77 -10.50 4.60
CA LEU A 288 -41.99 -11.73 4.56
C LEU A 288 -42.33 -12.63 5.76
N HIS A 289 -42.80 -13.84 5.45
CA HIS A 289 -43.19 -14.87 6.38
C HIS A 289 -42.00 -15.33 7.25
N THR A 290 -42.03 -15.00 8.53
CA THR A 290 -41.26 -15.70 9.55
C THR A 290 -42.07 -16.92 10.00
N VAL A 291 -41.60 -18.13 9.68
CA VAL A 291 -42.15 -19.36 10.25
C VAL A 291 -41.48 -19.57 11.60
N HIS A 292 -42.13 -19.17 12.70
CA HIS A 292 -41.79 -19.60 14.06
C HIS A 292 -43.03 -20.04 14.83
N VAL A 293 -42.93 -21.23 15.44
CA VAL A 293 -43.94 -21.89 16.28
C VAL A 293 -44.06 -21.13 17.61
N SER A 294 -45.28 -20.75 17.99
CA SER A 294 -45.60 -20.10 19.28
C SER A 294 -45.78 -21.14 20.42
N PRO A 295 -45.67 -20.74 21.71
CA PRO A 295 -46.84 -20.15 22.38
C PRO A 295 -46.59 -19.02 23.41
N THR A 296 -47.34 -17.92 23.22
CA THR A 296 -48.08 -17.06 24.18
C THR A 296 -47.41 -16.27 25.34
N PRO A 297 -48.01 -15.11 25.74
CA PRO A 297 -47.30 -13.91 26.21
C PRO A 297 -47.68 -13.43 27.62
N LYS A 298 -46.98 -12.39 28.13
CA LYS A 298 -47.37 -11.35 29.13
C LYS A 298 -46.17 -10.38 29.26
N ASP A 299 -46.23 -9.08 29.48
CA ASP A 299 -47.26 -8.05 29.57
C ASP A 299 -46.54 -6.70 29.30
N SER A 300 -47.31 -5.73 28.82
CA SER A 300 -46.99 -4.31 28.61
C SER A 300 -46.47 -3.57 29.85
N ILE A 301 -45.73 -2.47 29.66
CA ILE A 301 -46.03 -1.13 30.23
C ILE A 301 -45.19 -0.06 29.51
N ALA A 302 -45.88 0.99 29.07
CA ALA A 302 -45.33 2.24 28.57
C ALA A 302 -45.35 3.30 29.68
N THR A 303 -44.39 4.24 29.71
CA THR A 303 -44.63 5.63 30.15
C THR A 303 -43.62 6.61 29.55
N ASN A 304 -44.17 7.80 29.27
CA ASN A 304 -43.74 8.94 28.47
C ASN A 304 -42.87 9.95 29.28
N PRO A 305 -42.47 11.14 28.74
CA PRO A 305 -41.15 11.73 28.94
C PRO A 305 -41.24 13.09 29.67
N ALA A 306 -40.16 13.86 29.60
CA ALA A 306 -40.00 15.27 29.96
C ALA A 306 -39.54 15.56 31.40
N ALA A 307 -38.26 15.93 31.52
CA ALA A 307 -37.85 17.31 31.84
C ALA A 307 -36.33 17.37 31.94
N THR A 308 -35.67 18.07 31.01
CA THR A 308 -34.78 19.21 31.30
C THR A 308 -34.22 19.78 29.99
N MET A 309 -34.90 20.79 29.46
CA MET A 309 -34.30 21.80 28.60
C MET A 309 -33.76 22.91 29.47
N ALA A 310 -32.44 23.17 29.39
CA ALA A 310 -31.84 24.52 29.43
C ALA A 310 -30.31 24.43 29.25
N SER A 311 -29.88 24.24 28.00
CA SER A 311 -28.58 24.65 27.46
C SER A 311 -28.61 24.52 25.91
N SER A 312 -29.45 25.32 25.26
CA SER A 312 -29.42 25.61 23.81
C SER A 312 -28.56 26.87 23.60
N ALA A 313 -27.75 27.12 22.57
CA ALA A 313 -27.51 26.62 21.21
C ALA A 313 -26.10 27.16 20.82
N ALA A 314 -25.29 26.67 19.87
CA ALA A 314 -25.53 25.91 18.68
C ALA A 314 -24.26 25.06 18.39
N ALA A 315 -24.41 23.74 18.40
CA ALA A 315 -23.59 22.87 17.57
C ALA A 315 -24.56 22.38 16.50
N THR A 316 -24.71 23.16 15.43
CA THR A 316 -25.42 22.69 14.25
C THR A 316 -24.77 21.38 13.84
N ASP A 317 -25.55 20.32 13.72
CA ASP A 317 -25.06 19.00 13.33
C ASP A 317 -24.30 19.12 11.99
N ARG A 318 -22.96 19.09 12.04
CA ARG A 318 -22.09 19.25 10.85
C ARG A 318 -22.48 18.23 9.78
N ALA A 319 -22.88 17.01 10.18
CA ALA A 319 -23.31 15.98 9.26
C ALA A 319 -24.56 16.42 8.47
N ALA A 320 -25.54 17.04 9.14
CA ALA A 320 -26.72 17.59 8.50
C ALA A 320 -26.40 18.75 7.55
N LEU A 321 -25.47 19.64 7.91
CA LEU A 321 -25.02 20.72 7.04
C LEU A 321 -24.27 20.21 5.80
N VAL A 322 -23.41 19.22 5.97
CA VAL A 322 -22.68 18.58 4.87
C VAL A 322 -23.64 17.88 3.93
N LYS A 323 -24.59 17.10 4.48
CA LYS A 323 -25.63 16.41 3.70
C LYS A 323 -26.48 17.40 2.90
N ALA A 324 -26.97 18.46 3.55
CA ALA A 324 -27.76 19.49 2.88
C ALA A 324 -27.01 20.19 1.74
N PHE A 325 -25.70 20.46 1.93
CA PHE A 325 -24.85 21.01 0.90
C PHE A 325 -24.67 20.07 -0.29
N ASP A 326 -24.35 18.80 -0.04
CA ASP A 326 -24.10 17.77 -1.07
C ASP A 326 -25.39 17.47 -1.87
N GLU A 327 -26.54 17.43 -1.20
CA GLU A 327 -27.87 17.26 -1.82
C GLU A 327 -28.24 18.39 -2.78
N THR A 328 -27.65 19.58 -2.65
CA THR A 328 -27.89 20.65 -3.62
C THR A 328 -27.34 20.29 -5.00
N ARG A 329 -26.28 19.48 -5.08
CA ARG A 329 -25.57 19.11 -6.31
C ARG A 329 -25.07 20.30 -7.13
N THR A 330 -24.94 21.48 -6.52
CA THR A 330 -24.55 22.71 -7.24
C THR A 330 -23.12 23.17 -6.90
N GLY A 331 -22.47 22.49 -5.94
CA GLY A 331 -21.12 22.78 -5.49
C GLY A 331 -20.98 24.13 -4.77
N VAL A 332 -19.74 24.53 -4.51
CA VAL A 332 -19.41 25.81 -3.87
C VAL A 332 -19.84 26.98 -4.75
N ARG A 333 -19.76 26.84 -6.08
CA ARG A 333 -20.30 27.83 -7.01
C ARG A 333 -21.79 28.07 -6.81
N GLY A 334 -22.59 27.02 -6.56
CA GLY A 334 -24.02 27.16 -6.26
C GLY A 334 -24.28 27.93 -4.97
N LEU A 335 -23.43 27.78 -3.95
CA LEU A 335 -23.51 28.61 -2.74
C LEU A 335 -23.27 30.09 -3.04
N VAL A 336 -22.28 30.41 -3.87
CA VAL A 336 -22.03 31.80 -4.29
C VAL A 336 -23.21 32.36 -5.07
N GLU A 337 -23.81 31.59 -5.99
CA GLU A 337 -24.99 31.98 -6.76
C GLU A 337 -26.23 32.20 -5.88
N SER A 338 -26.31 31.52 -4.73
CA SER A 338 -27.38 31.73 -3.74
C SER A 338 -27.25 33.04 -2.95
N GLY A 339 -26.17 33.80 -3.15
CA GLY A 339 -25.93 35.08 -2.49
C GLY A 339 -25.34 34.94 -1.08
N VAL A 340 -24.58 33.89 -0.82
CA VAL A 340 -23.95 33.66 0.49
C VAL A 340 -23.00 34.82 0.83
N SER A 341 -23.25 35.48 1.96
CA SER A 341 -22.42 36.61 2.45
C SER A 341 -21.41 36.21 3.53
N VAL A 342 -21.49 34.97 3.99
CA VAL A 342 -20.71 34.42 5.11
C VAL A 342 -20.34 32.98 4.79
N VAL A 343 -19.07 32.61 4.89
CA VAL A 343 -18.60 31.24 4.65
C VAL A 343 -19.30 30.29 5.63
N PRO A 344 -20.04 29.27 5.16
CA PRO A 344 -20.70 28.30 6.03
C PRO A 344 -19.71 27.55 6.90
N ASP A 345 -20.13 27.16 8.10
CA ASP A 345 -19.25 26.51 9.09
C ASP A 345 -18.55 25.25 8.56
N ILE A 346 -19.14 24.57 7.57
CA ILE A 346 -18.51 23.37 6.98
C ILE A 346 -17.21 23.67 6.23
N PHE A 347 -17.01 24.92 5.78
CA PHE A 347 -15.83 25.42 5.05
C PHE A 347 -14.92 26.31 5.92
N ARG A 348 -15.25 26.53 7.20
CA ARG A 348 -14.45 27.38 8.08
C ARG A 348 -13.27 26.61 8.66
N HIS A 349 -12.07 27.08 8.37
CA HIS A 349 -10.85 26.55 8.97
C HIS A 349 -10.55 27.32 10.26
N PRO A 350 -10.23 26.64 11.39
CA PRO A 350 -10.00 27.31 12.68
C PRO A 350 -8.82 28.28 12.67
N ASP A 351 -7.84 28.02 11.81
CA ASP A 351 -6.67 28.87 11.61
C ASP A 351 -5.96 28.54 10.28
N PRO A 352 -6.48 29.03 9.13
CA PRO A 352 -5.94 28.64 7.83
C PRO A 352 -4.52 29.15 7.55
N TYR A 353 -4.01 30.12 8.33
CA TYR A 353 -2.79 30.87 7.99
C TYR A 353 -1.72 30.98 9.10
N ALA A 354 -1.94 30.56 10.36
CA ALA A 354 -1.05 31.00 11.47
C ALA A 354 0.32 30.34 11.66
N SER A 355 0.73 29.32 10.91
CA SER A 355 1.92 28.54 11.33
C SER A 355 3.25 28.96 10.69
N THR A 356 3.27 29.68 9.57
CA THR A 356 4.51 29.98 8.85
C THR A 356 4.43 31.33 8.13
N PRO A 357 5.43 32.22 8.25
CA PRO A 357 5.42 33.52 7.58
C PRO A 357 5.50 33.39 6.05
N LEU A 358 5.09 34.45 5.34
CA LEU A 358 5.36 34.58 3.92
C LEU A 358 6.84 34.89 3.67
N ALA A 359 7.34 34.46 2.52
CA ALA A 359 8.72 34.67 2.11
C ALA A 359 9.09 36.16 2.03
N PRO A 360 10.35 36.53 2.35
CA PRO A 360 10.85 37.87 2.09
C PRO A 360 10.76 38.25 0.60
N PRO A 361 10.67 39.56 0.27
CA PRO A 361 10.72 40.02 -1.11
C PRO A 361 11.99 39.54 -1.84
N GLY A 362 11.83 39.02 -3.05
CA GLY A 362 12.93 38.56 -3.91
C GLY A 362 13.12 37.03 -3.94
N VAL A 363 12.46 36.29 -3.04
CA VAL A 363 12.43 34.83 -3.11
C VAL A 363 11.38 34.38 -4.14
N SER A 364 11.77 33.54 -5.09
CA SER A 364 10.89 33.07 -6.17
C SER A 364 11.21 31.64 -6.56
N ILE A 365 10.16 30.90 -6.95
CA ILE A 365 10.27 29.56 -7.50
C ILE A 365 11.16 29.58 -8.77
N PRO A 366 12.10 28.62 -8.92
CA PRO A 366 13.02 28.59 -10.05
C PRO A 366 12.32 28.36 -11.39
N VAL A 367 13.00 28.74 -12.47
CA VAL A 367 12.52 28.60 -13.86
C VAL A 367 13.46 27.66 -14.62
N VAL A 368 12.88 26.67 -15.30
CA VAL A 368 13.56 25.72 -16.18
C VAL A 368 13.15 26.02 -17.62
N ASP A 369 14.13 26.29 -18.47
CA ASP A 369 13.92 26.65 -19.88
C ASP A 369 14.26 25.48 -20.81
N LEU A 370 13.25 24.94 -21.50
CA LEU A 370 13.41 23.82 -22.43
C LEU A 370 14.12 24.18 -23.75
N SER A 371 14.35 25.46 -24.02
CA SER A 371 15.14 25.89 -25.17
C SER A 371 16.65 25.76 -24.95
N LEU A 372 17.07 25.53 -23.69
CA LEU A 372 18.48 25.29 -23.37
C LEU A 372 18.95 23.95 -23.95
N PRO A 373 20.26 23.81 -24.23
CA PRO A 373 20.86 22.51 -24.53
C PRO A 373 20.51 21.48 -23.45
N ALA A 374 20.20 20.24 -23.85
CA ALA A 374 19.71 19.20 -22.95
C ALA A 374 20.50 19.04 -21.63
N PRO A 375 21.85 19.05 -21.62
CA PRO A 375 22.60 18.94 -20.36
C PRO A 375 22.34 20.10 -19.39
N LEU A 376 22.19 21.33 -19.91
CA LEU A 376 21.92 22.52 -19.09
C LEU A 376 20.46 22.53 -18.60
N ALA A 377 19.52 22.10 -19.45
CA ALA A 377 18.13 21.93 -19.04
C ALA A 377 17.99 20.84 -17.96
N ALA A 378 18.73 19.74 -18.07
CA ALA A 378 18.74 18.65 -17.11
C ALA A 378 19.34 19.10 -15.77
N GLU A 379 20.47 19.81 -15.80
CA GLU A 379 21.08 20.38 -14.60
C GLU A 379 20.16 21.38 -13.90
N ALA A 380 19.50 22.28 -14.66
CA ALA A 380 18.55 23.23 -14.13
C ALA A 380 17.32 22.55 -13.51
N ALA A 381 16.75 21.54 -14.19
CA ALA A 381 15.62 20.76 -13.69
C ALA A 381 15.99 19.99 -12.41
N ALA A 382 17.17 19.36 -12.39
CA ALA A 382 17.66 18.61 -11.24
C ALA A 382 17.94 19.52 -10.04
N GLY A 383 18.58 20.67 -10.26
CA GLY A 383 18.81 21.67 -9.21
C GLY A 383 17.50 22.18 -8.63
N ALA A 384 16.54 22.54 -9.49
CA ALA A 384 15.22 22.97 -9.03
C ALA A 384 14.45 21.88 -8.27
N ALA A 385 14.45 20.64 -8.76
CA ALA A 385 13.81 19.50 -8.08
C ALA A 385 14.48 19.18 -6.73
N ARG A 386 15.80 19.32 -6.62
CA ARG A 386 16.57 19.09 -5.39
C ARG A 386 16.38 20.19 -4.36
N ASP A 387 16.42 21.45 -4.78
CA ASP A 387 16.46 22.58 -3.85
C ASP A 387 15.05 23.05 -3.49
N TRP A 388 14.13 22.97 -4.46
CA TRP A 388 12.77 23.52 -4.35
C TRP A 388 11.66 22.48 -4.44
N GLY A 389 11.86 21.36 -5.14
CA GLY A 389 10.78 20.41 -5.44
C GLY A 389 9.70 20.94 -6.37
N PHE A 390 9.81 22.22 -6.77
CA PHE A 390 8.87 22.98 -7.59
C PHE A 390 9.66 23.86 -8.57
N PHE A 391 9.16 23.99 -9.79
CA PHE A 391 9.69 24.94 -10.76
C PHE A 391 8.66 25.36 -11.82
N TYR A 392 8.89 26.52 -12.41
CA TYR A 392 8.24 26.90 -13.66
C TYR A 392 8.96 26.26 -14.84
N LEU A 393 8.19 25.69 -15.76
CA LEU A 393 8.68 25.22 -17.05
C LEU A 393 8.27 26.22 -18.14
N VAL A 394 9.24 26.75 -18.88
CA VAL A 394 9.02 27.69 -19.99
C VAL A 394 9.53 27.13 -21.31
N ASN A 395 9.12 27.77 -22.41
CA ASN A 395 9.50 27.39 -23.77
C ASN A 395 9.14 25.95 -24.17
N TYR A 396 8.09 25.38 -23.57
CA TYR A 396 7.54 24.06 -23.89
C TYR A 396 6.63 24.05 -25.15
N HIS A 397 6.65 25.11 -25.96
CA HIS A 397 5.73 25.30 -27.09
C HIS A 397 5.90 24.27 -28.23
N ALA A 398 7.02 23.56 -28.26
CA ALA A 398 7.21 22.40 -29.14
C ALA A 398 6.34 21.19 -28.75
N LEU A 399 5.94 21.10 -27.48
CA LEU A 399 5.16 20.00 -26.91
C LEU A 399 3.68 20.36 -26.75
N VAL A 400 3.39 21.64 -26.51
CA VAL A 400 2.04 22.16 -26.29
C VAL A 400 1.79 23.33 -27.25
N PRO A 401 0.74 23.29 -28.09
CA PRO A 401 0.40 24.38 -28.99
C PRO A 401 0.21 25.71 -28.26
N SER A 402 0.66 26.80 -28.89
CA SER A 402 0.49 28.15 -28.33
C SER A 402 -0.99 28.46 -28.03
N GLY A 403 -1.24 29.04 -26.86
CA GLY A 403 -2.58 29.37 -26.37
C GLY A 403 -3.47 28.17 -26.00
N PHE A 404 -2.98 26.93 -26.03
CA PHE A 404 -3.77 25.76 -25.63
C PHE A 404 -4.16 25.81 -24.15
N THR A 405 -3.22 26.12 -23.25
CA THR A 405 -3.49 26.21 -21.81
C THR A 405 -4.54 27.27 -21.48
N ASP A 406 -4.53 28.40 -22.19
CA ASP A 406 -5.53 29.46 -22.00
C ASP A 406 -6.93 28.99 -22.41
N ARG A 407 -7.04 28.27 -23.53
CA ARG A 407 -8.32 27.68 -23.97
C ARG A 407 -8.81 26.60 -23.01
N LEU A 408 -7.92 25.75 -22.50
CA LEU A 408 -8.24 24.75 -21.48
C LEU A 408 -8.84 25.40 -20.23
N LEU A 409 -8.15 26.40 -19.67
CA LEU A 409 -8.61 27.09 -18.46
C LEU A 409 -9.92 27.86 -18.72
N ALA A 410 -10.07 28.49 -19.89
CA ALA A 410 -11.31 29.15 -20.30
C ALA A 410 -12.48 28.16 -20.46
N ALA A 411 -12.24 26.96 -20.99
CA ALA A 411 -13.27 25.94 -21.14
C ALA A 411 -13.73 25.36 -19.79
N VAL A 412 -12.78 25.10 -18.88
CA VAL A 412 -13.10 24.68 -17.50
C VAL A 412 -13.88 25.76 -16.76
N ARG A 413 -13.50 27.04 -16.94
CA ARG A 413 -14.24 28.19 -16.41
C ARG A 413 -15.66 28.22 -16.96
N ALA A 414 -15.80 28.15 -18.28
CA ALA A 414 -17.10 28.20 -18.96
C ALA A 414 -18.05 27.13 -18.46
N PHE A 415 -17.57 25.89 -18.25
CA PHE A 415 -18.38 24.83 -17.64
C PHE A 415 -18.85 25.18 -16.22
N ASN A 416 -17.94 25.65 -15.36
CA ASN A 416 -18.27 25.98 -13.97
C ASN A 416 -19.16 27.22 -13.84
N GLU A 417 -19.27 28.04 -14.89
CA GLU A 417 -20.13 29.22 -14.96
C GLU A 417 -21.44 28.98 -15.74
N LEU A 418 -21.70 27.74 -16.16
CA LEU A 418 -23.02 27.34 -16.66
C LEU A 418 -24.09 27.45 -15.56
N PRO A 419 -25.38 27.58 -15.96
CA PRO A 419 -26.49 27.51 -15.02
C PRO A 419 -26.41 26.30 -14.10
N ALA A 420 -26.76 26.49 -12.82
CA ALA A 420 -26.65 25.46 -11.79
C ALA A 420 -27.29 24.10 -12.17
N ALA A 421 -28.40 24.12 -12.91
CA ALA A 421 -29.08 22.91 -13.38
C ALA A 421 -28.24 22.09 -14.37
N GLU A 422 -27.46 22.75 -15.24
CA GLU A 422 -26.58 22.07 -16.20
C GLU A 422 -25.37 21.44 -15.49
N ARG A 423 -24.81 22.15 -14.50
CA ARG A 423 -23.70 21.64 -13.68
C ARG A 423 -24.14 20.49 -12.76
N ALA A 424 -25.34 20.58 -12.18
CA ALA A 424 -25.88 19.58 -11.26
C ALA A 424 -26.11 18.21 -11.90
N ALA A 425 -26.32 18.17 -13.23
CA ALA A 425 -26.41 16.93 -13.99
C ALA A 425 -25.09 16.13 -13.98
N HIS A 426 -23.95 16.82 -13.88
CA HIS A 426 -22.62 16.20 -13.78
C HIS A 426 -22.17 15.98 -12.33
N TYR A 427 -22.81 16.65 -11.36
CA TYR A 427 -22.39 16.60 -9.97
C TYR A 427 -22.64 15.21 -9.38
N GLY A 428 -21.59 14.59 -8.84
CA GLY A 428 -21.66 13.24 -8.31
C GLY A 428 -20.37 12.84 -7.62
N ARG A 429 -20.50 11.91 -6.67
CA ARG A 429 -19.37 11.34 -5.92
C ARG A 429 -19.02 9.91 -6.37
N SER A 430 -19.80 9.33 -7.30
CA SER A 430 -19.60 8.00 -7.88
C SER A 430 -18.63 8.07 -9.06
N VAL A 431 -17.59 7.23 -9.09
CA VAL A 431 -16.52 7.22 -10.10
C VAL A 431 -16.93 6.53 -11.41
N ASP A 432 -18.23 6.44 -11.69
CA ASP A 432 -18.75 5.69 -12.83
C ASP A 432 -18.21 6.26 -14.14
N GLY A 433 -17.58 5.40 -14.95
CA GLY A 433 -16.96 5.81 -16.21
C GLY A 433 -15.75 6.74 -16.07
N GLY A 434 -15.17 6.89 -14.86
CA GLY A 434 -13.91 7.59 -14.64
C GLY A 434 -13.96 9.12 -14.71
N VAL A 435 -15.15 9.73 -14.65
CA VAL A 435 -15.35 11.18 -14.64
C VAL A 435 -16.22 11.60 -13.47
N ASN A 436 -15.76 12.55 -12.66
CA ASN A 436 -16.51 13.09 -11.53
C ASN A 436 -16.55 14.62 -11.55
N TYR A 437 -17.65 15.20 -11.11
CA TYR A 437 -17.72 16.62 -10.73
C TYR A 437 -18.22 16.75 -9.29
N PHE A 438 -17.39 17.31 -8.41
CA PHE A 438 -17.68 17.40 -6.97
C PHE A 438 -16.91 18.55 -6.32
N SER A 439 -17.24 18.90 -5.08
CA SER A 439 -16.51 19.95 -4.35
C SER A 439 -15.29 19.42 -3.60
N ASN A 440 -15.47 18.40 -2.75
CA ASN A 440 -14.38 17.78 -1.98
C ASN A 440 -14.51 16.24 -1.96
N VAL A 441 -13.41 15.53 -2.21
CA VAL A 441 -13.36 14.05 -2.13
C VAL A 441 -13.65 13.59 -0.69
N ASP A 442 -13.10 14.29 0.30
CA ASP A 442 -13.15 13.98 1.73
C ASP A 442 -14.25 14.74 2.49
N LEU A 443 -15.24 15.29 1.80
CA LEU A 443 -16.29 16.19 2.33
C LEU A 443 -16.92 15.73 3.67
N TYR A 444 -17.21 14.43 3.82
CA TYR A 444 -17.85 13.85 5.01
C TYR A 444 -16.87 13.50 6.13
N ARG A 445 -15.55 13.51 5.87
CA ARG A 445 -14.51 13.11 6.82
C ARG A 445 -13.68 14.29 7.32
N SER A 446 -13.50 15.31 6.51
CA SER A 446 -12.68 16.47 6.87
C SER A 446 -13.34 17.28 7.99
N GLY A 447 -12.51 17.90 8.83
CA GLY A 447 -12.98 18.85 9.85
C GLY A 447 -13.48 20.17 9.25
N ALA A 448 -12.99 20.51 8.06
CA ALA A 448 -13.44 21.63 7.23
C ALA A 448 -13.18 21.31 5.75
N ALA A 449 -14.17 21.57 4.90
CA ALA A 449 -14.10 21.37 3.46
C ALA A 449 -13.41 22.54 2.77
N SER A 450 -12.75 22.30 1.64
CA SER A 450 -12.09 23.37 0.89
C SER A 450 -13.06 24.11 -0.03
N TRP A 451 -12.82 25.41 -0.24
CA TRP A 451 -13.67 26.30 -1.04
C TRP A 451 -13.38 26.15 -2.55
N ARG A 452 -13.82 25.03 -3.13
CA ARG A 452 -13.61 24.72 -4.55
C ARG A 452 -14.64 23.74 -5.11
N ASP A 453 -14.75 23.73 -6.42
CA ASP A 453 -15.36 22.68 -7.23
C ASP A 453 -14.31 22.04 -8.15
N THR A 454 -14.46 20.76 -8.46
CA THR A 454 -13.45 19.94 -9.14
C THR A 454 -14.10 19.03 -10.16
N ILE A 455 -13.61 19.09 -11.40
CA ILE A 455 -13.78 18.01 -12.38
C ILE A 455 -12.58 17.09 -12.24
N GLN A 456 -12.80 15.79 -12.07
CA GLN A 456 -11.76 14.78 -12.04
C GLN A 456 -11.98 13.81 -13.21
N VAL A 457 -10.91 13.48 -13.94
CA VAL A 457 -10.92 12.54 -15.06
C VAL A 457 -9.77 11.56 -14.91
N MET A 458 -10.09 10.26 -14.93
CA MET A 458 -9.12 9.17 -14.90
C MET A 458 -8.68 8.85 -16.34
N PHE A 459 -7.44 9.16 -16.71
CA PHE A 459 -6.90 8.87 -18.06
C PHE A 459 -6.09 7.57 -18.12
N GLY A 460 -5.72 6.99 -16.98
CA GLY A 460 -5.08 5.69 -16.89
C GLY A 460 -5.03 5.16 -15.45
N PRO A 461 -4.86 3.83 -15.24
CA PRO A 461 -4.58 2.82 -16.27
C PRO A 461 -5.80 2.43 -17.10
N SER A 462 -7.02 2.66 -16.59
CA SER A 462 -8.27 2.57 -17.36
C SER A 462 -8.69 3.98 -17.76
N ARG A 463 -8.91 4.20 -19.05
CA ARG A 463 -9.30 5.52 -19.59
C ARG A 463 -10.79 5.74 -19.36
N ALA A 464 -11.13 6.94 -18.87
CA ALA A 464 -12.50 7.37 -18.65
C ALA A 464 -13.32 7.39 -19.95
N ASP A 465 -14.64 7.24 -19.80
CA ASP A 465 -15.61 7.51 -20.85
C ASP A 465 -15.63 9.02 -21.13
N GLU A 466 -14.98 9.42 -22.23
CA GLU A 466 -14.83 10.81 -22.63
C GLU A 466 -16.17 11.51 -22.86
N GLU A 467 -17.25 10.77 -23.16
CA GLU A 467 -18.59 11.33 -23.33
C GLU A 467 -19.17 11.86 -22.01
N ARG A 468 -18.72 11.34 -20.85
CA ARG A 468 -19.13 11.84 -19.54
C ARG A 468 -18.44 13.14 -19.14
N ILE A 469 -17.32 13.48 -19.79
CA ILE A 469 -16.68 14.78 -19.60
C ILE A 469 -17.62 15.86 -20.14
N PRO A 470 -17.90 16.93 -19.37
CA PRO A 470 -18.84 17.97 -19.80
C PRO A 470 -18.49 18.52 -21.17
N ALA A 471 -19.48 18.58 -22.06
CA ALA A 471 -19.28 18.94 -23.46
C ALA A 471 -18.58 20.31 -23.64
N ALA A 472 -18.82 21.25 -22.72
CA ALA A 472 -18.19 22.57 -22.71
C ALA A 472 -16.66 22.54 -22.56
N CYS A 473 -16.08 21.51 -21.94
CA CYS A 473 -14.64 21.40 -21.68
C CYS A 473 -14.00 20.10 -22.16
N ARG A 474 -14.77 19.16 -22.71
CA ARG A 474 -14.31 17.83 -23.12
C ARG A 474 -13.09 17.86 -24.04
N ALA A 475 -13.18 18.56 -25.16
CA ALA A 475 -12.11 18.56 -26.17
C ALA A 475 -10.77 19.06 -25.60
N GLU A 476 -10.81 20.11 -24.78
CA GLU A 476 -9.61 20.69 -24.19
C GLU A 476 -9.06 19.81 -23.04
N ILE A 477 -9.91 19.18 -22.22
CA ILE A 477 -9.46 18.24 -21.16
C ILE A 477 -8.82 16.98 -21.77
N VAL A 478 -9.39 16.43 -22.84
CA VAL A 478 -8.82 15.28 -23.56
C VAL A 478 -7.51 15.67 -24.25
N GLY A 479 -7.45 16.85 -24.87
CA GLY A 479 -6.21 17.38 -25.43
C GLY A 479 -5.12 17.60 -24.37
N TRP A 480 -5.53 17.97 -23.15
CA TRP A 480 -4.60 18.19 -22.05
C TRP A 480 -3.87 16.92 -21.61
N ASP A 481 -4.52 15.75 -21.56
CA ASP A 481 -3.85 14.46 -21.30
C ASP A 481 -2.69 14.23 -22.27
N ALA A 482 -2.92 14.41 -23.58
CA ALA A 482 -1.90 14.20 -24.60
C ALA A 482 -0.74 15.19 -24.48
N HIS A 483 -1.04 16.48 -24.37
CA HIS A 483 -0.04 17.54 -24.31
C HIS A 483 0.78 17.50 -23.01
N ALA A 484 0.11 17.32 -21.87
CA ALA A 484 0.79 17.19 -20.60
C ALA A 484 1.61 15.90 -20.54
N THR A 485 1.17 14.79 -21.16
CA THR A 485 1.97 13.54 -21.19
C THR A 485 3.27 13.76 -21.96
N ALA A 486 3.25 14.55 -23.05
CA ALA A 486 4.45 14.92 -23.77
C ALA A 486 5.41 15.76 -22.91
N VAL A 487 4.88 16.71 -22.13
CA VAL A 487 5.66 17.50 -21.17
C VAL A 487 6.23 16.62 -20.05
N ALA A 488 5.42 15.73 -19.47
CA ALA A 488 5.83 14.82 -18.41
C ALA A 488 6.99 13.92 -18.84
N ARG A 489 6.90 13.34 -20.04
CA ARG A 489 7.99 12.55 -20.63
C ARG A 489 9.29 13.36 -20.72
N ALA A 490 9.22 14.59 -21.25
CA ALA A 490 10.39 15.44 -21.38
C ALA A 490 11.01 15.80 -20.02
N VAL A 491 10.17 16.19 -19.05
CA VAL A 491 10.63 16.53 -17.69
C VAL A 491 11.19 15.32 -16.97
N MET A 492 10.52 14.17 -17.01
CA MET A 492 11.02 12.93 -16.42
C MET A 492 12.37 12.53 -17.01
N ALA A 493 12.58 12.74 -18.31
CA ALA A 493 13.88 12.49 -18.94
C ALA A 493 14.98 13.40 -18.38
N LEU A 494 14.71 14.72 -18.27
CA LEU A 494 15.65 15.67 -17.66
C LEU A 494 15.97 15.33 -16.20
N LEU A 495 14.95 14.95 -15.42
CA LEU A 495 15.11 14.55 -14.03
C LEU A 495 15.91 13.24 -13.91
N CYS A 496 15.71 12.28 -14.81
CA CYS A 496 16.52 11.06 -14.88
C CYS A 496 17.98 11.39 -15.19
N GLU A 497 18.24 12.23 -16.20
CA GLU A 497 19.60 12.64 -16.56
C GLU A 497 20.29 13.36 -15.40
N GLY A 498 19.56 14.19 -14.66
CA GLY A 498 20.03 14.84 -13.43
C GLY A 498 20.45 13.88 -12.31
N LEU A 499 19.87 12.67 -12.28
CA LEU A 499 20.25 11.58 -11.38
C LEU A 499 21.36 10.67 -11.98
N GLY A 500 21.87 10.98 -13.18
CA GLY A 500 22.81 10.14 -13.90
C GLY A 500 22.18 8.87 -14.50
N LEU A 501 20.85 8.87 -14.70
CA LEU A 501 20.09 7.78 -15.29
C LEU A 501 19.81 8.04 -16.78
N ARG A 502 19.30 7.03 -17.48
CA ARG A 502 18.78 7.21 -18.84
C ARG A 502 17.46 7.98 -18.80
N GLY A 503 17.23 8.86 -19.76
CA GLY A 503 15.99 9.65 -19.83
C GLY A 503 14.70 8.82 -19.81
N GLU A 504 14.73 7.58 -20.32
CA GLU A 504 13.54 6.73 -20.37
C GLU A 504 13.23 5.97 -19.07
N THR A 505 14.08 6.08 -18.03
CA THR A 505 14.02 5.22 -16.84
C THR A 505 12.65 5.28 -16.13
N LEU A 506 12.11 6.47 -15.91
CA LEU A 506 10.80 6.63 -15.27
C LEU A 506 9.64 6.17 -16.18
N GLU A 507 9.75 6.36 -17.50
CA GLU A 507 8.75 5.87 -18.45
C GLU A 507 8.72 4.34 -18.50
N GLU A 508 9.90 3.69 -18.50
CA GLU A 508 10.03 2.23 -18.41
C GLU A 508 9.51 1.66 -17.07
N ALA A 509 9.56 2.45 -15.99
CA ALA A 509 8.93 2.13 -14.72
C ALA A 509 7.40 2.39 -14.70
N SER A 510 6.79 2.59 -15.88
CA SER A 510 5.36 2.85 -16.05
C SER A 510 4.87 4.13 -15.36
N CYS A 511 5.74 5.09 -15.01
CA CYS A 511 5.38 6.32 -14.29
C CYS A 511 4.47 7.26 -15.09
N LEU A 512 4.29 7.01 -16.40
CA LEU A 512 3.35 7.73 -17.26
C LEU A 512 2.00 7.03 -17.42
N GLU A 513 1.78 5.86 -16.82
CA GLU A 513 0.57 5.05 -17.05
C GLU A 513 -0.60 5.39 -16.10
N GLY A 514 -0.31 5.61 -14.81
CA GLY A 514 -1.31 6.07 -13.85
C GLY A 514 -1.52 7.57 -14.02
N LYS A 515 -2.70 7.98 -14.51
CA LYS A 515 -2.95 9.37 -14.91
C LYS A 515 -4.30 9.86 -14.43
N VAL A 516 -4.28 10.93 -13.64
CA VAL A 516 -5.50 11.58 -13.14
C VAL A 516 -5.39 13.07 -13.42
N THR A 517 -6.35 13.59 -14.18
CA THR A 517 -6.50 15.04 -14.40
C THR A 517 -7.52 15.58 -13.41
N VAL A 518 -7.20 16.71 -12.78
CA VAL A 518 -8.13 17.48 -11.97
C VAL A 518 -8.18 18.92 -12.47
N CYS A 519 -9.39 19.40 -12.70
CA CYS A 519 -9.64 20.79 -13.07
C CYS A 519 -10.39 21.45 -11.92
N HIS A 520 -9.70 22.33 -11.21
CA HIS A 520 -10.24 23.05 -10.05
C HIS A 520 -10.79 24.41 -10.45
N TYR A 521 -11.94 24.74 -9.89
CA TYR A 521 -12.58 26.05 -9.93
C TYR A 521 -12.75 26.54 -8.50
N TYR A 522 -12.21 27.72 -8.21
CA TYR A 522 -12.30 28.37 -6.89
C TYR A 522 -13.18 29.61 -7.04
N PRO A 523 -14.46 29.53 -6.67
CA PRO A 523 -15.36 30.69 -6.71
C PRO A 523 -14.87 31.82 -5.81
N VAL A 524 -15.27 33.05 -6.10
CA VAL A 524 -15.04 34.21 -5.22
C VAL A 524 -15.58 33.89 -3.83
N CYS A 525 -14.77 34.13 -2.80
CA CYS A 525 -15.11 33.83 -1.41
C CYS A 525 -15.44 35.11 -0.64
N PRO A 526 -16.54 35.17 0.14
CA PRO A 526 -16.89 36.35 0.93
C PRO A 526 -16.01 36.56 2.16
N GLU A 527 -15.41 35.50 2.72
CA GLU A 527 -14.51 35.55 3.89
C GLU A 527 -13.21 34.74 3.60
N PRO A 528 -12.35 35.19 2.67
CA PRO A 528 -11.17 34.43 2.23
C PRO A 528 -10.17 34.15 3.37
N GLU A 529 -10.17 34.96 4.41
CA GLU A 529 -9.37 34.80 5.62
C GLU A 529 -9.83 33.63 6.52
N ARG A 530 -11.02 33.07 6.29
CA ARG A 530 -11.63 32.01 7.11
C ARG A 530 -11.67 30.65 6.43
N THR A 531 -11.24 30.56 5.17
CA THR A 531 -11.24 29.31 4.40
C THR A 531 -10.00 29.18 3.51
N MET A 532 -9.85 28.04 2.85
CA MET A 532 -8.77 27.78 1.90
C MET A 532 -9.30 27.07 0.65
N GLY A 533 -8.60 27.26 -0.46
CA GLY A 533 -8.88 26.55 -1.70
C GLY A 533 -8.41 25.10 -1.64
N ILE A 534 -7.24 24.85 -1.07
CA ILE A 534 -6.72 23.53 -0.70
C ILE A 534 -5.82 23.71 0.53
N VAL A 535 -6.00 22.85 1.53
CA VAL A 535 -5.16 22.80 2.73
C VAL A 535 -3.70 22.43 2.40
N PRO A 536 -2.72 22.74 3.28
CA PRO A 536 -1.35 22.28 3.10
C PRO A 536 -1.24 20.76 2.93
N HIS A 537 -0.55 20.30 1.89
CA HIS A 537 -0.32 18.88 1.57
C HIS A 537 0.92 18.70 0.69
N THR A 538 1.39 17.46 0.55
CA THR A 538 2.29 17.02 -0.52
C THR A 538 1.51 16.20 -1.55
N ASP A 539 2.06 16.09 -2.77
CA ASP A 539 1.46 15.24 -3.79
C ASP A 539 2.00 13.82 -3.66
N PRO A 540 1.16 12.78 -3.54
CA PRO A 540 1.62 11.42 -3.30
C PRO A 540 2.27 10.75 -4.53
N GLY A 541 2.18 11.37 -5.71
CA GLY A 541 2.57 10.75 -6.99
C GLY A 541 4.04 10.89 -7.37
N VAL A 542 4.36 10.70 -8.65
CA VAL A 542 5.72 10.87 -9.19
C VAL A 542 5.93 12.33 -9.58
N LEU A 543 5.04 12.87 -10.41
CA LEU A 543 5.17 14.19 -10.99
C LEU A 543 3.79 14.81 -11.21
N THR A 544 3.68 16.10 -10.92
CA THR A 544 2.47 16.89 -11.20
C THR A 544 2.80 17.97 -12.23
N ILE A 545 1.90 18.15 -13.20
CA ILE A 545 1.96 19.26 -14.17
C ILE A 545 0.71 20.10 -14.02
N LEU A 546 0.91 21.38 -13.72
CA LEU A 546 -0.14 22.33 -13.41
C LEU A 546 -0.15 23.50 -14.40
N ALA A 547 -1.30 23.69 -15.06
CA ALA A 547 -1.67 24.93 -15.71
C ALA A 547 -2.50 25.79 -14.74
N GLN A 548 -2.14 27.06 -14.58
CA GLN A 548 -2.86 28.00 -13.72
C GLN A 548 -3.18 29.30 -14.48
N ASP A 549 -4.27 29.96 -14.09
CA ASP A 549 -4.66 31.26 -14.64
C ASP A 549 -3.87 32.43 -14.04
N GLY A 550 -4.23 33.65 -14.44
CA GLY A 550 -3.58 34.88 -13.98
C GLY A 550 -3.90 35.30 -12.55
N VAL A 551 -4.79 34.59 -11.83
CA VAL A 551 -5.26 35.00 -10.50
C VAL A 551 -4.29 34.57 -9.39
N GLY A 552 -3.58 33.45 -9.56
CA GLY A 552 -2.61 32.94 -8.59
C GLY A 552 -3.26 32.30 -7.36
N GLY A 553 -2.55 32.23 -6.23
CA GLY A 553 -3.04 31.65 -4.97
C GLY A 553 -2.41 30.30 -4.58
N LEU A 554 -1.62 29.68 -5.45
CA LEU A 554 -0.76 28.57 -5.06
C LEU A 554 0.42 29.11 -4.22
N GLN A 555 0.68 28.47 -3.09
CA GLN A 555 1.83 28.76 -2.23
C GLN A 555 2.63 27.48 -1.97
N VAL A 556 3.95 27.60 -2.03
CA VAL A 556 4.90 26.49 -1.83
C VAL A 556 5.72 26.78 -0.58
N LYS A 557 5.86 25.80 0.30
CA LYS A 557 6.65 25.94 1.52
C LYS A 557 8.12 25.75 1.19
N HIS A 558 8.95 26.76 1.40
CA HIS A 558 10.39 26.66 1.20
C HIS A 558 11.12 26.84 2.52
N THR A 559 12.21 26.10 2.70
CA THR A 559 13.10 26.23 3.87
C THR A 559 14.46 26.67 3.38
N ASN A 560 14.94 27.82 3.86
CA ASN A 560 16.24 28.36 3.47
C ASN A 560 17.40 27.60 4.14
N GLU A 561 18.63 27.99 3.78
CA GLU A 561 19.87 27.41 4.32
C GLU A 561 19.98 27.57 5.85
N ASP A 562 19.38 28.62 6.42
CA ASP A 562 19.36 28.89 7.87
C ASP A 562 18.31 28.03 8.63
N GLY A 563 17.55 27.19 7.92
CA GLY A 563 16.53 26.32 8.49
C GLY A 563 15.18 26.99 8.78
N GLU A 564 15.00 28.24 8.33
CA GLU A 564 13.72 28.96 8.44
C GLU A 564 12.79 28.58 7.30
N SER A 565 11.57 28.17 7.63
CA SER A 565 10.52 27.87 6.65
C SER A 565 9.62 29.07 6.42
N TYR A 566 9.23 29.29 5.17
CA TYR A 566 8.26 30.31 4.75
C TYR A 566 7.41 29.84 3.56
N TRP A 567 6.25 30.45 3.40
CA TRP A 567 5.39 30.26 2.22
C TRP A 567 5.79 31.21 1.09
N VAL A 568 6.08 30.66 -0.09
CA VAL A 568 6.42 31.40 -1.30
C VAL A 568 5.23 31.40 -2.24
N ASP A 569 4.79 32.57 -2.69
CA ASP A 569 3.74 32.66 -3.71
C ASP A 569 4.24 32.16 -5.07
N ALA A 570 3.55 31.17 -5.63
CA ALA A 570 3.72 30.75 -7.01
C ALA A 570 2.99 31.72 -7.94
N LYS A 571 3.56 32.93 -8.09
CA LYS A 571 2.99 34.00 -8.93
C LYS A 571 2.83 33.54 -10.39
N PRO A 572 1.63 33.68 -10.99
CA PRO A 572 1.42 33.27 -12.38
C PRO A 572 2.43 33.89 -13.34
N VAL A 573 3.12 33.04 -14.10
CA VAL A 573 4.05 33.45 -15.16
C VAL A 573 3.38 33.13 -16.51
N PRO A 574 3.11 34.12 -17.37
CA PRO A 574 2.47 33.89 -18.67
C PRO A 574 3.24 32.87 -19.51
N GLY A 575 2.53 31.85 -20.01
CA GLY A 575 3.13 30.80 -20.83
C GLY A 575 4.08 29.86 -20.07
N ALA A 576 3.95 29.76 -18.74
CA ALA A 576 4.66 28.78 -17.92
C ALA A 576 3.71 27.68 -17.40
N LEU A 577 4.23 26.47 -17.28
CA LEU A 577 3.61 25.41 -16.47
C LEU A 577 4.31 25.35 -15.12
N VAL A 578 3.58 24.98 -14.07
CA VAL A 578 4.19 24.64 -12.77
C VAL A 578 4.39 23.14 -12.72
N ILE A 579 5.58 22.73 -12.35
CA ILE A 579 5.96 21.34 -12.17
C ILE A 579 6.30 21.12 -10.70
N ASN A 580 5.84 20.03 -10.12
CA ASN A 580 6.33 19.60 -8.82
C ASN A 580 6.57 18.10 -8.71
N VAL A 581 7.54 17.78 -7.86
CA VAL A 581 7.94 16.43 -7.49
C VAL A 581 6.98 15.91 -6.43
N GLY A 582 6.47 14.69 -6.64
CA GLY A 582 5.64 14.02 -5.65
C GLY A 582 6.44 13.06 -4.77
N ASP A 583 5.79 12.57 -3.71
CA ASP A 583 6.39 11.72 -2.68
C ASP A 583 7.05 10.47 -3.27
N LEU A 584 6.43 9.84 -4.29
CA LEU A 584 7.01 8.67 -4.95
C LEU A 584 8.33 9.02 -5.65
N LEU A 585 8.43 10.16 -6.33
CA LEU A 585 9.68 10.53 -6.99
C LEU A 585 10.76 10.95 -6.00
N GLN A 586 10.39 11.60 -4.89
CA GLN A 586 11.34 11.85 -3.80
C GLN A 586 11.94 10.53 -3.30
N MET A 587 11.10 9.53 -3.00
CA MET A 587 11.55 8.19 -2.60
C MET A 587 12.38 7.50 -3.69
N MET A 588 11.93 7.49 -4.94
CA MET A 588 12.65 6.89 -6.08
C MET A 588 14.00 7.57 -6.34
N SER A 589 14.13 8.85 -6.03
CA SER A 589 15.38 9.60 -6.18
C SER A 589 16.32 9.44 -4.97
N ASN A 590 15.91 8.69 -3.94
CA ASN A 590 16.60 8.57 -2.66
C ASN A 590 16.86 9.95 -2.02
N ASP A 591 15.78 10.73 -1.86
CA ASP A 591 15.77 12.09 -1.31
C ASP A 591 16.60 13.14 -2.08
N ASN A 592 17.12 12.80 -3.26
CA ASN A 592 17.85 13.76 -4.10
C ASN A 592 16.90 14.83 -4.66
N TYR A 593 15.64 14.50 -4.89
CA TYR A 593 14.58 15.44 -5.23
C TYR A 593 13.56 15.52 -4.09
N LYS A 594 12.99 16.70 -3.85
CA LYS A 594 12.11 16.96 -2.71
C LYS A 594 10.65 17.04 -3.15
N SER A 595 9.76 16.31 -2.49
CA SER A 595 8.34 16.63 -2.47
C SER A 595 8.09 17.66 -1.37
N VAL A 596 7.30 18.68 -1.70
CA VAL A 596 7.22 19.89 -0.90
C VAL A 596 5.77 20.24 -0.59
N GLU A 597 5.55 20.60 0.67
CA GLU A 597 4.25 21.01 1.17
C GLU A 597 3.79 22.28 0.43
N HIS A 598 2.59 22.24 -0.13
CA HIS A 598 2.00 23.33 -0.87
C HIS A 598 0.52 23.47 -0.51
N ARG A 599 -0.02 24.67 -0.69
CA ARG A 599 -1.42 25.01 -0.38
C ARG A 599 -2.01 25.94 -1.42
N VAL A 600 -3.32 26.03 -1.47
CA VAL A 600 -4.02 27.03 -2.28
C VAL A 600 -4.79 27.96 -1.37
N VAL A 601 -4.32 29.20 -1.26
CA VAL A 601 -4.98 30.24 -0.46
C VAL A 601 -6.13 30.86 -1.22
N MET A 602 -7.14 31.33 -0.51
CA MET A 602 -8.17 32.14 -1.15
C MET A 602 -7.60 33.51 -1.48
N ASN A 603 -7.77 33.93 -2.73
CA ASN A 603 -7.44 35.29 -3.10
C ASN A 603 -8.52 36.25 -2.62
N SER A 604 -8.17 37.53 -2.50
CA SER A 604 -9.10 38.64 -2.26
C SER A 604 -9.58 39.29 -3.56
N HIS A 605 -9.40 38.62 -4.71
CA HIS A 605 -9.71 39.18 -6.03
C HIS A 605 -11.22 39.05 -6.34
N GLU A 606 -11.75 39.98 -7.14
CA GLU A 606 -13.15 39.99 -7.61
C GLU A 606 -13.45 38.87 -8.63
N GLU A 607 -12.50 37.99 -8.93
CA GLU A 607 -12.60 36.98 -9.98
C GLU A 607 -12.32 35.56 -9.44
N ALA A 608 -13.07 34.58 -9.95
CA ALA A 608 -12.84 33.18 -9.63
C ALA A 608 -11.52 32.67 -10.24
N ARG A 609 -10.81 31.78 -9.55
CA ARG A 609 -9.56 31.16 -10.03
C ARG A 609 -9.85 29.81 -10.69
N VAL A 610 -9.11 29.48 -11.74
CA VAL A 610 -9.14 28.16 -12.40
C VAL A 610 -7.73 27.60 -12.54
N SER A 611 -7.61 26.28 -12.33
CA SER A 611 -6.37 25.55 -12.57
C SER A 611 -6.65 24.14 -13.06
N SER A 612 -5.78 23.60 -13.92
CA SER A 612 -5.86 22.21 -14.39
C SER A 612 -4.53 21.51 -14.12
N ALA A 613 -4.56 20.47 -13.27
CA ALA A 613 -3.42 19.65 -12.95
C ALA A 613 -3.58 18.25 -13.53
N ILE A 614 -2.47 17.60 -13.88
CA ILE A 614 -2.44 16.16 -14.14
C ILE A 614 -1.35 15.53 -13.27
N PHE A 615 -1.72 14.43 -12.62
CA PHE A 615 -0.85 13.66 -11.74
C PHE A 615 -0.39 12.40 -12.45
N TYR A 616 0.92 12.16 -12.45
CA TYR A 616 1.55 10.99 -13.00
C TYR A 616 1.98 10.02 -11.90
N ASN A 617 1.62 8.76 -12.08
CA ASN A 617 1.87 7.66 -11.17
C ASN A 617 2.28 6.41 -11.95
N PRO A 618 2.96 5.44 -11.30
CA PRO A 618 3.19 4.14 -11.88
C PRO A 618 1.87 3.42 -12.19
N GLY A 619 1.78 2.71 -13.31
CA GLY A 619 0.67 1.78 -13.60
C GLY A 619 0.66 0.57 -12.64
N LYS A 620 -0.33 -0.33 -12.76
CA LYS A 620 -0.45 -1.53 -11.89
C LYS A 620 0.82 -2.41 -11.89
N ARG A 621 1.55 -2.48 -13.01
CA ARG A 621 2.87 -3.14 -13.13
C ARG A 621 4.01 -2.29 -12.57
N GLY A 622 3.87 -0.97 -12.65
CA GLY A 622 4.83 0.05 -12.23
C GLY A 622 5.03 0.12 -10.71
N ILE A 623 4.00 -0.15 -9.90
CA ILE A 623 4.11 -0.18 -8.43
C ILE A 623 5.09 -1.29 -7.99
N LEU A 624 4.99 -2.47 -8.60
CA LEU A 624 5.89 -3.60 -8.37
C LEU A 624 7.30 -3.30 -8.89
N LEU A 625 7.38 -2.63 -10.04
CA LEU A 625 8.64 -2.18 -10.65
C LEU A 625 9.32 -1.08 -9.82
N CYS A 626 8.62 -0.13 -9.20
CA CYS A 626 9.24 0.90 -8.35
C CYS A 626 9.90 0.30 -7.11
N LEU A 627 9.33 -0.79 -6.56
CA LEU A 627 9.92 -1.56 -5.48
C LEU A 627 11.14 -2.39 -5.91
N SER A 628 11.26 -2.73 -7.20
CA SER A 628 12.39 -3.48 -7.77
C SER A 628 13.44 -2.64 -8.52
N PHE A 629 13.06 -1.47 -9.06
CA PHE A 629 13.90 -0.59 -9.90
C PHE A 629 15.04 0.05 -9.10
N TRP A 630 14.87 0.14 -7.77
CA TRP A 630 15.86 0.69 -6.84
C TRP A 630 16.36 -0.34 -5.81
N GLY A 631 15.96 -1.61 -5.94
CA GLY A 631 16.83 -2.77 -5.69
C GLY A 631 17.69 -3.06 -6.93
N PRO A 632 18.74 -3.91 -6.88
CA PRO A 632 19.82 -3.96 -7.90
C PRO A 632 19.43 -4.54 -9.27
N SER A 633 18.14 -4.65 -9.59
CA SER A 633 17.67 -5.22 -10.84
C SER A 633 17.58 -4.22 -11.99
N LEU A 634 18.71 -3.92 -12.63
CA LEU A 634 18.71 -3.26 -13.94
C LEU A 634 19.84 -3.82 -14.81
N ASN A 635 19.64 -5.04 -15.33
CA ASN A 635 20.67 -5.79 -16.05
C ASN A 635 20.15 -6.33 -17.40
N GLU A 636 20.49 -5.63 -18.49
CA GLU A 636 21.01 -6.21 -19.75
C GLU A 636 21.21 -5.13 -20.82
N THR A 637 20.27 -4.19 -20.96
CA THR A 637 20.35 -3.11 -21.95
C THR A 637 21.47 -2.08 -21.65
N LEU A 638 21.85 -1.95 -20.37
CA LEU A 638 22.95 -1.10 -19.90
C LEU A 638 24.35 -1.62 -20.31
N ARG A 639 24.49 -2.92 -20.59
CA ARG A 639 25.80 -3.55 -20.88
C ARG A 639 26.42 -3.07 -22.19
N ALA A 640 25.61 -2.56 -23.13
CA ALA A 640 26.06 -2.25 -24.48
C ALA A 640 26.52 -0.80 -24.70
N LYS A 641 26.10 0.17 -23.87
CA LYS A 641 26.25 1.61 -24.19
C LYS A 641 27.28 2.39 -23.36
N LEU A 642 27.87 1.82 -22.31
CA LEU A 642 28.78 2.54 -21.39
C LEU A 642 30.29 2.46 -21.76
N SER A 643 30.67 1.97 -22.95
CA SER A 643 32.04 1.54 -23.24
C SER A 643 33.11 2.62 -23.49
N SER A 644 32.99 3.85 -23.01
CA SER A 644 34.03 4.88 -23.21
C SER A 644 34.61 5.53 -21.95
N SER A 645 34.01 5.36 -20.76
CA SER A 645 34.59 5.78 -19.46
C SER A 645 34.98 4.62 -18.52
N THR A 646 34.85 3.38 -18.99
CA THR A 646 34.70 2.18 -18.16
C THR A 646 35.95 1.31 -17.97
N SER A 647 37.13 1.62 -18.51
CA SER A 647 38.20 0.61 -18.57
C SER A 647 38.67 0.11 -17.19
N LYS A 648 38.81 0.98 -16.18
CA LYS A 648 39.28 0.61 -14.83
C LYS A 648 38.22 -0.14 -13.99
N TYR A 649 36.97 0.31 -14.03
CA TYR A 649 35.87 -0.36 -13.32
C TYR A 649 35.52 -1.69 -13.97
N LYS A 650 35.52 -1.75 -15.30
CA LYS A 650 35.31 -2.97 -16.06
C LYS A 650 36.43 -3.98 -15.80
N ALA A 651 37.68 -3.53 -15.78
CA ALA A 651 38.81 -4.40 -15.45
C ALA A 651 38.70 -5.00 -14.03
N PHE A 652 38.25 -4.21 -13.04
CA PHE A 652 37.98 -4.71 -11.69
C PHE A 652 36.82 -5.73 -11.69
N ASP A 653 35.70 -5.38 -12.32
CA ASP A 653 34.50 -6.22 -12.34
C ASP A 653 34.71 -7.56 -13.08
N GLU A 654 35.51 -7.54 -14.15
CA GLU A 654 35.90 -8.72 -14.92
C GLU A 654 36.75 -9.71 -14.11
N THR A 655 37.40 -9.26 -13.02
CA THR A 655 38.12 -10.19 -12.13
C THR A 655 37.17 -11.16 -11.42
N ARG A 656 35.92 -10.75 -11.16
CA ARG A 656 34.93 -11.53 -10.40
C ARG A 656 35.38 -11.97 -9.01
N THR A 657 36.38 -11.29 -8.44
CA THR A 657 36.98 -11.65 -7.14
C THR A 657 36.52 -10.76 -5.98
N GLY A 658 35.82 -9.68 -6.30
CA GLY A 658 35.37 -8.67 -5.36
C GLY A 658 36.51 -7.88 -4.70
N VAL A 659 36.18 -7.05 -3.70
CA VAL A 659 37.15 -6.27 -2.92
C VAL A 659 38.07 -7.21 -2.15
N ARG A 660 37.55 -8.33 -1.64
CA ARG A 660 38.37 -9.34 -0.96
C ARG A 660 39.50 -9.87 -1.84
N GLY A 661 39.25 -10.07 -3.15
CA GLY A 661 40.28 -10.49 -4.10
C GLY A 661 41.43 -9.48 -4.28
N LEU A 662 41.20 -8.20 -3.94
CA LEU A 662 42.25 -7.18 -3.92
C LEU A 662 43.11 -7.26 -2.64
N VAL A 663 42.53 -7.70 -1.52
CA VAL A 663 43.23 -7.75 -0.23
C VAL A 663 44.13 -9.00 -0.12
N GLU A 664 43.71 -10.13 -0.70
CA GLU A 664 44.45 -11.40 -0.63
C GLU A 664 45.91 -11.34 -1.13
N PRO A 665 46.26 -10.58 -2.19
CA PRO A 665 47.65 -10.38 -2.63
C PRO A 665 48.47 -9.42 -1.73
N GLY A 666 47.88 -8.84 -0.69
CA GLY A 666 48.55 -7.89 0.22
C GLY A 666 48.61 -6.46 -0.31
N VAL A 667 47.53 -5.96 -0.91
CA VAL A 667 47.44 -4.55 -1.35
C VAL A 667 47.70 -3.60 -0.18
N SER A 668 48.65 -2.67 -0.38
CA SER A 668 49.03 -1.66 0.61
C SER A 668 48.44 -0.28 0.33
N VAL A 669 47.75 -0.10 -0.81
CA VAL A 669 47.20 1.18 -1.28
C VAL A 669 45.82 0.94 -1.87
N VAL A 670 44.81 1.67 -1.38
CA VAL A 670 43.43 1.56 -1.89
C VAL A 670 43.39 2.06 -3.34
N PRO A 671 42.91 1.26 -4.31
CA PRO A 671 42.82 1.68 -5.71
C PRO A 671 41.92 2.91 -5.88
N ASP A 672 42.25 3.76 -6.87
CA ASP A 672 41.54 5.04 -7.08
C ASP A 672 40.03 4.88 -7.30
N ILE A 673 39.55 3.74 -7.79
CA ILE A 673 38.11 3.48 -7.92
C ILE A 673 37.37 3.41 -6.58
N PHE A 674 38.06 3.19 -5.47
CA PHE A 674 37.52 3.14 -4.10
C PHE A 674 37.91 4.36 -3.26
N ARG A 675 38.62 5.35 -3.84
CA ARG A 675 39.06 6.53 -3.10
C ARG A 675 37.97 7.59 -3.08
N HIS A 676 37.53 7.96 -1.89
CA HIS A 676 36.54 9.01 -1.68
C HIS A 676 37.27 10.33 -1.38
N PRO A 677 36.90 11.47 -2.00
CA PRO A 677 37.62 12.74 -1.84
C PRO A 677 37.59 13.29 -0.40
N ASP A 678 36.52 13.00 0.34
CA ASP A 678 36.38 13.31 1.77
C ASP A 678 35.40 12.32 2.42
N PRO A 679 35.84 11.09 2.76
CA PRO A 679 34.94 10.05 3.25
C PRO A 679 34.36 10.35 4.62
N TYR A 680 34.96 11.28 5.38
CA TYR A 680 34.61 11.54 6.78
C TYR A 680 34.15 12.98 7.05
N ALA A 681 34.02 13.84 6.03
CA ALA A 681 33.50 15.20 6.17
C ALA A 681 32.19 15.24 6.96
N SER A 682 31.28 14.31 6.66
CA SER A 682 29.98 14.19 7.31
C SER A 682 30.09 13.62 8.73
N THR A 683 31.05 12.74 9.01
CA THR A 683 31.18 11.98 10.26
C THR A 683 32.02 12.69 11.34
N GLN A 684 32.75 13.76 11.00
CA GLN A 684 33.52 14.57 11.96
C GLN A 684 32.65 15.22 13.06
N LEU A 685 31.32 15.22 12.87
CA LEU A 685 30.32 15.66 13.85
C LEU A 685 29.86 14.55 14.80
N ALA A 686 30.50 13.37 14.79
CA ALA A 686 30.08 12.25 15.63
C ALA A 686 30.11 12.63 17.12
N ARG A 687 28.94 12.68 17.76
CA ARG A 687 28.85 13.05 19.18
C ARG A 687 29.12 11.84 20.06
N HIS A 688 30.15 11.95 20.88
CA HIS A 688 30.42 10.98 21.93
C HIS A 688 29.50 11.21 23.15
N GLY A 689 28.99 10.13 23.74
CA GLY A 689 28.16 10.17 24.95
C GLY A 689 26.64 10.19 24.73
N VAL A 690 26.19 10.16 23.47
CA VAL A 690 24.77 9.93 23.13
C VAL A 690 24.60 8.44 22.79
N SER A 691 23.58 7.80 23.36
CA SER A 691 23.29 6.38 23.15
C SER A 691 21.99 6.17 22.37
N ILE A 692 22.03 5.30 21.36
CA ILE A 692 20.84 4.83 20.66
C ILE A 692 19.92 4.11 21.66
N PRO A 693 18.58 4.31 21.61
CA PRO A 693 17.64 3.69 22.52
C PRO A 693 17.69 2.17 22.51
N VAL A 694 17.28 1.56 23.62
CA VAL A 694 17.14 0.10 23.77
C VAL A 694 15.68 -0.23 24.07
N VAL A 695 15.11 -1.14 23.29
CA VAL A 695 13.79 -1.74 23.48
C VAL A 695 13.99 -3.16 23.99
N ASP A 696 13.51 -3.41 25.21
CA ASP A 696 13.65 -4.69 25.90
C ASP A 696 12.35 -5.51 25.81
N LEU A 697 12.39 -6.63 25.10
CA LEU A 697 11.24 -7.51 24.92
C LEU A 697 10.88 -8.36 26.16
N SER A 698 11.69 -8.32 27.22
CA SER A 698 11.34 -8.93 28.51
C SER A 698 10.35 -8.07 29.31
N LEU A 699 10.16 -6.80 28.92
CA LEU A 699 9.19 -5.91 29.55
C LEU A 699 7.74 -6.32 29.19
N PRO A 700 6.75 -6.00 30.04
CA PRO A 700 5.34 -6.14 29.69
C PRO A 700 5.00 -5.44 28.36
N ALA A 701 4.17 -6.07 27.53
CA ALA A 701 3.85 -5.61 26.17
C ALA A 701 3.53 -4.10 26.06
N PRO A 702 2.70 -3.49 26.93
CA PRO A 702 2.43 -2.05 26.84
C PRO A 702 3.67 -1.16 27.05
N LEU A 703 4.62 -1.59 27.89
CA LEU A 703 5.86 -0.87 28.14
C LEU A 703 6.86 -1.04 27.00
N ALA A 704 6.96 -2.25 26.44
CA ALA A 704 7.76 -2.51 25.25
C ALA A 704 7.23 -1.73 24.03
N ALA A 705 5.90 -1.67 23.86
CA ALA A 705 5.23 -0.92 22.80
C ALA A 705 5.47 0.59 22.93
N ALA A 706 5.33 1.13 24.15
CA ALA A 706 5.64 2.53 24.43
C ALA A 706 7.12 2.87 24.17
N ALA A 707 8.05 1.98 24.54
CA ALA A 707 9.48 2.16 24.28
C ALA A 707 9.79 2.11 22.77
N ALA A 708 9.23 1.14 22.04
CA ALA A 708 9.41 1.00 20.60
C ALA A 708 8.85 2.20 19.84
N ALA A 709 7.62 2.63 20.15
CA ALA A 709 7.02 3.80 19.51
C ALA A 709 7.76 5.10 19.86
N GLY A 710 8.24 5.24 21.11
CA GLY A 710 9.06 6.38 21.53
C GLY A 710 10.40 6.43 20.79
N ALA A 711 11.10 5.30 20.69
CA ALA A 711 12.37 5.21 19.98
C ALA A 711 12.21 5.39 18.46
N GLY A 712 11.19 4.77 17.86
CA GLY A 712 10.86 4.96 16.45
C GLY A 712 10.56 6.43 16.12
N ARG A 713 9.79 7.12 16.97
CA ARG A 713 9.46 8.54 16.79
C ARG A 713 10.65 9.48 16.98
N ASP A 714 11.39 9.29 18.07
CA ASP A 714 12.42 10.25 18.48
C ASP A 714 13.76 9.99 17.76
N TRP A 715 14.04 8.74 17.39
CA TRP A 715 15.34 8.33 16.84
C TRP A 715 15.26 7.70 15.45
N GLY A 716 14.16 7.05 15.09
CA GLY A 716 14.10 6.19 13.89
C GLY A 716 14.91 4.89 14.01
N PHE A 717 15.78 4.78 15.01
CA PHE A 717 16.64 3.63 15.28
C PHE A 717 16.55 3.19 16.74
N PHE A 718 16.67 1.88 17.00
CA PHE A 718 16.84 1.34 18.35
C PHE A 718 17.45 -0.06 18.36
N TYR A 719 18.12 -0.40 19.46
CA TYR A 719 18.49 -1.79 19.76
C TYR A 719 17.31 -2.56 20.30
N LEU A 720 17.07 -3.74 19.76
CA LEU A 720 16.14 -4.72 20.29
C LEU A 720 16.93 -5.77 21.08
N VAL A 721 16.63 -5.92 22.37
CA VAL A 721 17.29 -6.90 23.26
C VAL A 721 16.29 -7.92 23.79
N ASN A 722 16.80 -9.02 24.34
CA ASN A 722 16.01 -10.13 24.89
C ASN A 722 15.03 -10.75 23.87
N HIS A 723 15.35 -10.69 22.57
CA HIS A 723 14.56 -11.27 21.48
C HIS A 723 14.75 -12.79 21.30
N HIS A 724 15.21 -13.51 22.33
CA HIS A 724 15.57 -14.93 22.24
C HIS A 724 14.38 -15.84 21.92
N ALA A 725 13.15 -15.39 22.20
CA ALA A 725 11.92 -16.05 21.79
C ALA A 725 11.65 -15.93 20.27
N LEU A 726 12.21 -14.91 19.60
CA LEU A 726 12.01 -14.64 18.18
C LEU A 726 13.20 -15.15 17.33
N VAL A 727 14.42 -14.95 17.84
CA VAL A 727 15.67 -15.40 17.22
C VAL A 727 16.47 -16.22 18.24
N PRO A 728 16.74 -17.51 17.99
CA PRO A 728 17.47 -18.36 18.91
C PRO A 728 18.85 -17.79 19.27
N SER A 729 19.26 -17.93 20.53
CA SER A 729 20.59 -17.51 20.99
C SER A 729 21.70 -18.13 20.14
N GLY A 730 22.68 -17.30 19.75
CA GLY A 730 23.81 -17.70 18.90
C GLY A 730 23.46 -17.93 17.42
N PHE A 731 22.21 -17.73 16.99
CA PHE A 731 21.87 -17.81 15.56
C PHE A 731 22.55 -16.70 14.75
N THR A 732 22.48 -15.45 15.23
CA THR A 732 23.13 -14.29 14.59
C THR A 732 24.63 -14.49 14.43
N ASP A 733 25.29 -15.06 15.45
CA ASP A 733 26.73 -15.34 15.41
C ASP A 733 27.07 -16.40 14.35
N ARG A 734 26.26 -17.46 14.23
CA ARG A 734 26.43 -18.47 13.18
C ARG A 734 26.18 -17.90 11.79
N LEU A 735 25.16 -17.06 11.63
CA LEU A 735 24.86 -16.36 10.39
C LEU A 735 26.05 -15.51 9.93
N LEU A 736 26.56 -14.65 10.83
CA LEU A 736 27.71 -13.78 10.56
C LEU A 736 28.96 -14.62 10.24
N ALA A 737 29.20 -15.70 11.00
CA ALA A 737 30.30 -16.62 10.75
C ALA A 737 30.18 -17.33 9.40
N ALA A 738 28.98 -17.72 8.98
CA ALA A 738 28.74 -18.40 7.71
C ALA A 738 28.94 -17.45 6.51
N VAL A 739 28.45 -16.20 6.60
CA VAL A 739 28.68 -15.15 5.60
C VAL A 739 30.17 -14.82 5.49
N ARG A 740 30.88 -14.73 6.62
CA ARG A 740 32.33 -14.55 6.66
C ARG A 740 33.05 -15.73 6.02
N ALA A 741 32.69 -16.95 6.37
CA ALA A 741 33.28 -18.17 5.82
C ALA A 741 33.15 -18.23 4.29
N PHE A 742 32.01 -17.83 3.72
CA PHE A 742 31.85 -17.70 2.27
C PHE A 742 32.85 -16.72 1.66
N ASN A 743 32.95 -15.51 2.23
CA ASN A 743 33.85 -14.47 1.70
C ASN A 743 35.34 -14.81 1.88
N GLU A 744 35.67 -15.71 2.80
CA GLU A 744 37.04 -16.21 3.00
C GLU A 744 37.38 -17.44 2.13
N LEU A 745 36.45 -17.95 1.32
CA LEU A 745 36.73 -19.01 0.35
C LEU A 745 37.67 -18.54 -0.77
N PRO A 746 38.39 -19.48 -1.44
CA PRO A 746 39.24 -19.16 -2.57
C PRO A 746 38.50 -18.37 -3.66
N PRO A 747 39.15 -17.39 -4.33
CA PRO A 747 38.50 -16.55 -5.35
C PRO A 747 37.80 -17.33 -6.45
N THR A 748 38.34 -18.48 -6.84
CA THR A 748 37.75 -19.35 -7.88
C THR A 748 36.37 -19.87 -7.49
N VAL A 749 36.12 -20.11 -6.21
CA VAL A 749 34.82 -20.57 -5.69
C VAL A 749 33.84 -19.39 -5.62
N ARG A 750 34.28 -18.24 -5.12
CA ARG A 750 33.44 -17.03 -5.03
C ARG A 750 33.07 -16.48 -6.41
N ALA A 751 33.98 -16.53 -7.37
CA ALA A 751 33.78 -16.06 -8.75
C ALA A 751 32.66 -16.78 -9.50
N ALA A 752 32.33 -18.02 -9.10
CA ALA A 752 31.20 -18.77 -9.65
C ALA A 752 29.83 -18.16 -9.26
N HIS A 753 29.78 -17.46 -8.13
CA HIS A 753 28.59 -16.75 -7.66
C HIS A 753 28.58 -15.28 -8.06
N TYR A 754 29.73 -14.74 -8.50
CA TYR A 754 29.88 -13.31 -8.78
C TYR A 754 29.07 -12.90 -10.01
N GLY A 755 28.10 -12.01 -9.79
CA GLY A 755 27.13 -11.60 -10.78
C GLY A 755 26.25 -10.45 -10.26
N ARG A 756 25.54 -9.82 -11.19
CA ARG A 756 24.51 -8.81 -10.90
C ARG A 756 23.16 -9.22 -11.54
N SER A 757 22.99 -10.50 -11.85
CA SER A 757 21.87 -11.00 -12.66
C SER A 757 20.72 -11.36 -11.74
N VAL A 758 19.64 -10.59 -11.88
CA VAL A 758 18.39 -10.69 -11.13
C VAL A 758 17.69 -12.04 -11.27
N ASP A 759 18.04 -12.81 -12.30
CA ASP A 759 17.49 -14.14 -12.51
C ASP A 759 17.65 -14.96 -11.24
N GLY A 760 16.58 -15.58 -10.72
CA GLY A 760 16.65 -16.44 -9.54
C GLY A 760 16.84 -15.76 -8.18
N GLY A 761 16.90 -14.43 -8.09
CA GLY A 761 16.80 -13.69 -6.82
C GLY A 761 17.99 -13.81 -5.87
N VAL A 762 19.18 -14.16 -6.36
CA VAL A 762 20.44 -14.25 -5.57
C VAL A 762 21.61 -13.68 -6.38
N ASP A 763 22.31 -12.70 -5.81
CA ASP A 763 23.45 -12.02 -6.42
C ASP A 763 24.65 -11.90 -5.46
N TYR A 764 25.86 -11.93 -6.01
CA TYR A 764 27.11 -11.64 -5.26
C TYR A 764 27.97 -10.62 -6.03
N PHE A 765 28.21 -9.45 -5.42
CA PHE A 765 28.91 -8.34 -6.05
C PHE A 765 29.59 -7.43 -5.01
N SER A 766 30.50 -6.57 -5.45
CA SER A 766 31.07 -5.55 -4.56
C SER A 766 30.21 -4.30 -4.45
N ASN A 767 29.82 -3.74 -5.60
CA ASN A 767 28.96 -2.55 -5.69
C ASN A 767 27.90 -2.76 -6.76
N PHE A 768 26.65 -2.38 -6.47
CA PHE A 768 25.54 -2.45 -7.43
C PHE A 768 25.63 -1.31 -8.45
N ASP A 769 26.11 -0.15 -8.01
CA ASP A 769 26.28 1.11 -8.73
C ASP A 769 27.71 1.32 -9.26
N LEU A 770 28.52 0.26 -9.36
CA LEU A 770 29.96 0.33 -9.66
C LEU A 770 30.32 1.22 -10.85
N TYR A 771 29.47 1.25 -11.88
CA TYR A 771 29.70 2.02 -13.11
C TYR A 771 29.09 3.44 -13.11
N ARG A 772 28.36 3.80 -12.06
CA ARG A 772 27.65 5.08 -11.90
C ARG A 772 28.28 5.95 -10.82
N SER A 773 28.83 5.36 -9.77
CA SER A 773 29.41 6.11 -8.65
C SER A 773 30.78 6.70 -8.98
N GLY A 774 31.03 7.92 -8.48
CA GLY A 774 32.34 8.57 -8.55
C GLY A 774 33.43 7.80 -7.79
N ALA A 775 33.04 7.05 -6.76
CA ALA A 775 33.91 6.12 -6.01
C ALA A 775 33.09 4.95 -5.46
N ALA A 776 33.58 3.73 -5.70
CA ALA A 776 33.00 2.49 -5.20
C ALA A 776 33.20 2.34 -3.68
N SER A 777 32.32 1.59 -3.05
CA SER A 777 32.40 1.25 -1.63
C SER A 777 33.29 0.04 -1.40
N TRP A 778 34.06 0.05 -0.31
CA TRP A 778 34.98 -1.01 0.09
C TRP A 778 34.24 -2.16 0.78
N ARG A 779 33.48 -2.94 0.01
CA ARG A 779 32.72 -4.10 0.50
C ARG A 779 32.50 -5.14 -0.59
N ASP A 780 32.17 -6.35 -0.15
CA ASP A 780 31.53 -7.40 -0.93
C ASP A 780 30.14 -7.71 -0.35
N THR A 781 29.21 -8.18 -1.17
CA THR A 781 27.81 -8.31 -0.77
C THR A 781 27.15 -9.48 -1.43
N ILE A 782 26.52 -10.34 -0.62
CA ILE A 782 25.50 -11.29 -1.08
C ILE A 782 24.16 -10.60 -0.90
N GLU A 783 23.36 -10.54 -1.96
CA GLU A 783 21.98 -10.10 -1.89
C GLU A 783 21.03 -11.24 -2.23
N VAL A 784 19.94 -11.36 -1.46
CA VAL A 784 18.88 -12.34 -1.68
C VAL A 784 17.52 -11.66 -1.59
N THR A 785 16.72 -11.80 -2.64
CA THR A 785 15.36 -11.27 -2.70
C THR A 785 14.37 -12.37 -2.34
N PHE A 786 13.72 -12.23 -1.17
CA PHE A 786 12.80 -13.22 -0.60
C PHE A 786 11.31 -13.01 -0.97
N GLY A 787 10.96 -11.90 -1.62
CA GLY A 787 9.60 -11.61 -2.09
C GLY A 787 9.57 -10.58 -3.24
N PRO A 788 8.47 -10.52 -4.03
CA PRO A 788 7.26 -11.34 -3.92
C PRO A 788 7.43 -12.79 -4.42
N SER A 789 8.45 -13.05 -5.24
CA SER A 789 8.81 -14.40 -5.69
C SER A 789 9.87 -15.03 -4.78
N ARG A 790 9.80 -16.35 -4.57
CA ARG A 790 10.84 -17.07 -3.80
C ARG A 790 12.16 -17.10 -4.59
N PRO A 791 13.31 -16.88 -3.92
CA PRO A 791 14.61 -17.00 -4.55
C PRO A 791 14.92 -18.48 -4.80
N ASP A 792 15.71 -18.74 -5.84
CA ASP A 792 16.31 -20.06 -6.05
C ASP A 792 17.38 -20.28 -4.97
N THR A 793 16.99 -20.98 -3.90
CA THR A 793 17.86 -21.21 -2.73
C THR A 793 19.12 -22.00 -3.07
N GLU A 794 19.15 -22.74 -4.19
CA GLU A 794 20.35 -23.45 -4.62
C GLU A 794 21.45 -22.51 -5.12
N ARG A 795 21.10 -21.29 -5.56
CA ARG A 795 22.06 -20.26 -5.95
C ARG A 795 22.75 -19.61 -4.76
N ILE A 796 22.16 -19.69 -3.56
CA ILE A 796 22.80 -19.21 -2.33
C ILE A 796 24.01 -20.13 -2.03
N PRO A 797 25.20 -19.56 -1.76
CA PRO A 797 26.39 -20.36 -1.51
C PRO A 797 26.18 -21.39 -0.40
N ALA A 798 26.53 -22.65 -0.66
CA ALA A 798 26.20 -23.78 0.21
C ALA A 798 26.67 -23.60 1.67
N VAL A 799 27.81 -22.91 1.87
CA VAL A 799 28.39 -22.65 3.20
C VAL A 799 27.54 -21.71 4.07
N CYS A 800 26.74 -20.82 3.47
CA CYS A 800 25.90 -19.87 4.20
C CYS A 800 24.39 -20.03 3.94
N ARG A 801 24.01 -20.93 3.03
CA ARG A 801 22.63 -21.16 2.60
C ARG A 801 21.65 -21.41 3.75
N SER A 802 21.96 -22.33 4.66
CA SER A 802 21.05 -22.68 5.75
C SER A 802 20.80 -21.52 6.69
N GLU A 803 21.84 -20.74 7.00
CA GLU A 803 21.73 -19.60 7.91
C GLU A 803 21.04 -18.42 7.22
N ILE A 804 21.31 -18.14 5.94
CA ILE A 804 20.62 -17.09 5.15
C ILE A 804 19.12 -17.39 5.03
N VAL A 805 18.75 -18.62 4.69
CA VAL A 805 17.33 -19.03 4.61
C VAL A 805 16.68 -19.01 6.00
N GLY A 806 17.41 -19.42 7.05
CA GLY A 806 16.93 -19.33 8.43
C GLY A 806 16.69 -17.89 8.87
N TRP A 807 17.54 -16.95 8.45
CA TRP A 807 17.41 -15.54 8.78
C TRP A 807 16.12 -14.95 8.23
N ASP A 808 15.69 -15.31 7.02
CA ASP A 808 14.41 -14.82 6.46
C ASP A 808 13.22 -15.11 7.40
N ALA A 809 13.14 -16.33 7.94
CA ALA A 809 12.08 -16.73 8.86
C ALA A 809 12.17 -15.97 10.21
N HIS A 810 13.38 -15.86 10.76
CA HIS A 810 13.62 -15.16 12.02
C HIS A 810 13.38 -13.64 11.90
N ALA A 811 13.88 -13.01 10.85
CA ALA A 811 13.67 -11.60 10.55
C ALA A 811 12.19 -11.30 10.29
N THR A 812 11.46 -12.17 9.58
CA THR A 812 10.00 -12.02 9.42
C THR A 812 9.28 -12.04 10.78
N THR A 813 9.70 -12.92 11.68
CA THR A 813 9.13 -13.01 13.04
C THR A 813 9.43 -11.76 13.87
N VAL A 814 10.66 -11.26 13.79
CA VAL A 814 11.06 -10.00 14.45
C VAL A 814 10.31 -8.81 13.86
N ALA A 815 10.17 -8.73 12.53
CA ALA A 815 9.47 -7.66 11.84
C ALA A 815 8.01 -7.58 12.30
N ARG A 816 7.30 -8.71 12.32
CA ARG A 816 5.92 -8.79 12.83
C ARG A 816 5.83 -8.30 14.28
N ALA A 817 6.72 -8.77 15.16
CA ALA A 817 6.73 -8.35 16.56
C ALA A 817 6.98 -6.85 16.72
N VAL A 818 7.94 -6.30 15.99
CA VAL A 818 8.25 -4.85 16.02
C VAL A 818 7.11 -4.03 15.45
N MET A 819 6.53 -4.42 14.31
CA MET A 819 5.37 -3.74 13.71
C MET A 819 4.17 -3.73 14.67
N ALA A 820 3.90 -4.84 15.35
CA ALA A 820 2.85 -4.91 16.37
C ALA A 820 3.11 -3.94 17.53
N LEU A 821 4.33 -3.90 18.06
CA LEU A 821 4.70 -2.97 19.13
C LEU A 821 4.58 -1.49 18.68
N LEU A 822 4.96 -1.19 17.44
CA LEU A 822 4.80 0.15 16.86
C LEU A 822 3.31 0.51 16.71
N CYS A 823 2.48 -0.40 16.20
CA CYS A 823 1.03 -0.20 16.07
C CYS A 823 0.37 0.04 17.43
N GLU A 824 0.64 -0.81 18.41
CA GLU A 824 0.11 -0.68 19.78
C GLU A 824 0.53 0.65 20.41
N GLY A 825 1.81 1.03 20.27
CA GLY A 825 2.31 2.31 20.79
C GLY A 825 1.71 3.55 20.08
N LEU A 826 1.13 3.36 18.89
CA LEU A 826 0.37 4.37 18.15
C LEU A 826 -1.14 4.30 18.41
N GLY A 827 -1.63 3.32 19.18
CA GLY A 827 -3.05 3.09 19.44
C GLY A 827 -3.81 2.45 18.28
N LEU A 828 -3.09 1.79 17.37
CA LEU A 828 -3.64 1.02 16.25
C LEU A 828 -3.80 -0.46 16.63
N ALA A 829 -4.55 -1.22 15.84
CA ALA A 829 -4.58 -2.67 15.94
C ALA A 829 -3.18 -3.25 15.63
N ALA A 830 -2.74 -4.25 16.38
CA ALA A 830 -1.39 -4.79 16.33
C ALA A 830 -1.00 -5.38 14.95
N ASP A 831 -2.00 -5.77 14.16
CA ASP A 831 -1.90 -6.33 12.81
C ASP A 831 -2.06 -5.29 11.69
N ALA A 832 -2.35 -4.02 11.99
CA ALA A 832 -2.66 -3.00 10.98
C ALA A 832 -1.59 -2.85 9.88
N LEU A 833 -0.30 -2.97 10.23
CA LEU A 833 0.79 -2.94 9.25
C LEU A 833 0.95 -4.28 8.50
N GLU A 834 0.61 -5.40 9.13
CA GLU A 834 0.62 -6.71 8.46
C GLU A 834 -0.53 -6.81 7.44
N GLU A 835 -1.72 -6.30 7.77
CA GLU A 835 -2.88 -6.18 6.88
C GLU A 835 -2.60 -5.26 5.67
N ALA A 836 -1.69 -4.29 5.82
CA ALA A 836 -1.26 -3.41 4.75
C ALA A 836 -0.17 -4.02 3.84
N SER A 837 0.04 -5.35 3.89
CA SER A 837 1.03 -6.08 3.08
C SER A 837 2.49 -5.60 3.27
N CYS A 838 2.82 -4.95 4.39
CA CYS A 838 4.16 -4.40 4.65
C CYS A 838 5.27 -5.45 4.83
N LEU A 839 4.93 -6.75 4.82
CA LEU A 839 5.87 -7.88 4.91
C LEU A 839 6.08 -8.63 3.58
N GLU A 840 5.44 -8.20 2.48
CA GLU A 840 5.50 -8.91 1.20
C GLU A 840 6.81 -8.67 0.43
N GLY A 841 7.36 -7.45 0.50
CA GLY A 841 8.65 -7.09 -0.09
C GLY A 841 9.79 -7.34 0.89
N LYS A 842 10.65 -8.33 0.61
CA LYS A 842 11.78 -8.68 1.48
C LYS A 842 13.07 -8.84 0.68
N VAL A 843 14.09 -8.07 1.07
CA VAL A 843 15.45 -8.18 0.56
C VAL A 843 16.39 -8.34 1.73
N MET A 844 17.32 -9.28 1.62
CA MET A 844 18.41 -9.48 2.57
C MET A 844 19.72 -9.12 1.90
N VAL A 845 20.51 -8.26 2.55
CA VAL A 845 21.87 -7.92 2.15
C VAL A 845 22.85 -8.39 3.23
N CYS A 846 23.84 -9.18 2.82
CA CYS A 846 24.93 -9.64 3.65
C CYS A 846 26.21 -8.91 3.24
N HIS A 847 26.52 -7.80 3.93
CA HIS A 847 27.75 -7.06 3.67
C HIS A 847 28.95 -7.71 4.35
N TYR A 848 30.06 -7.81 3.62
CA TYR A 848 31.36 -8.19 4.11
C TYR A 848 32.35 -7.06 3.82
N TYR A 849 33.02 -6.58 4.86
CA TYR A 849 33.99 -5.49 4.78
C TYR A 849 35.41 -6.05 4.97
N PRO A 850 36.19 -6.26 3.89
CA PRO A 850 37.57 -6.70 4.00
C PRO A 850 38.44 -5.66 4.72
N MET A 851 39.51 -6.11 5.39
CA MET A 851 40.49 -5.20 5.99
C MET A 851 40.98 -4.18 4.95
N CYS A 852 40.93 -2.90 5.29
CA CYS A 852 41.35 -1.80 4.43
C CYS A 852 42.72 -1.25 4.88
N PRO A 853 43.71 -1.09 3.97
CA PRO A 853 45.03 -0.55 4.32
C PRO A 853 45.04 0.98 4.49
N GLU A 854 44.11 1.71 3.85
CA GLU A 854 43.96 3.18 3.96
C GLU A 854 42.49 3.50 4.29
N PRO A 855 41.97 3.11 5.48
CA PRO A 855 40.57 3.31 5.84
C PRO A 855 40.15 4.78 5.77
N GLU A 856 41.06 5.71 6.07
CA GLU A 856 40.85 7.16 5.98
C GLU A 856 40.58 7.68 4.56
N ARG A 857 40.74 6.85 3.52
CA ARG A 857 40.56 7.23 2.10
C ARG A 857 39.36 6.56 1.44
N THR A 858 38.61 5.71 2.15
CA THR A 858 37.50 4.97 1.58
C THR A 858 36.32 4.85 2.55
N MET A 859 35.20 4.27 2.09
CA MET A 859 34.05 3.95 2.93
C MET A 859 33.53 2.56 2.60
N GLY A 860 33.07 1.83 3.64
CA GLY A 860 32.43 0.53 3.47
C GLY A 860 31.07 0.64 2.77
N ILE A 861 30.26 1.62 3.17
CA ILE A 861 29.04 2.05 2.47
C ILE A 861 28.91 3.56 2.65
N VAL A 862 28.46 4.26 1.62
CA VAL A 862 28.20 5.71 1.69
C VAL A 862 26.95 6.00 2.56
N PRO A 863 26.80 7.21 3.11
CA PRO A 863 25.56 7.63 3.77
C PRO A 863 24.32 7.39 2.89
N HIS A 864 23.27 6.79 3.46
CA HIS A 864 22.01 6.46 2.77
C HIS A 864 20.85 6.41 3.78
N THR A 865 19.64 6.26 3.26
CA THR A 865 18.42 5.88 3.99
C THR A 865 17.91 4.54 3.45
N ASP A 866 16.96 3.93 4.17
CA ASP A 866 16.42 2.62 3.81
C ASP A 866 15.00 2.78 3.26
N PRO A 867 14.75 2.57 1.95
CA PRO A 867 13.45 2.77 1.31
C PRO A 867 12.48 1.60 1.56
N VAL A 868 12.39 1.14 2.81
CA VAL A 868 11.55 0.03 3.25
C VAL A 868 10.71 0.44 4.46
N VAL A 869 9.85 -0.46 4.94
CA VAL A 869 9.07 -0.25 6.17
C VAL A 869 9.95 -0.41 7.40
N LEU A 870 10.81 -1.44 7.41
CA LEU A 870 11.65 -1.79 8.55
C LEU A 870 12.94 -2.47 8.07
N THR A 871 14.08 -2.09 8.62
CA THR A 871 15.34 -2.83 8.50
C THR A 871 15.68 -3.50 9.82
N ILE A 872 16.05 -4.77 9.76
CA ILE A 872 16.51 -5.56 10.91
C ILE A 872 17.95 -5.96 10.64
N LEU A 873 18.87 -5.39 11.43
CA LEU A 873 20.30 -5.55 11.25
C LEU A 873 20.90 -6.39 12.37
N ALA A 874 21.56 -7.48 11.99
CA ALA A 874 22.50 -8.20 12.83
C ALA A 874 23.92 -7.72 12.49
N GLN A 875 24.64 -7.18 13.47
CA GLN A 875 26.02 -6.70 13.32
C GLN A 875 26.99 -7.56 14.14
N ASP A 876 28.24 -7.64 13.71
CA ASP A 876 29.30 -8.28 14.48
C ASP A 876 29.84 -7.34 15.58
N ASP A 877 30.91 -7.74 16.25
CA ASP A 877 31.56 -6.97 17.32
C ASP A 877 32.50 -5.88 16.80
N VAL A 878 32.59 -5.68 15.49
CA VAL A 878 33.42 -4.66 14.85
C VAL A 878 32.58 -3.38 14.69
N GLY A 879 33.01 -2.30 15.33
CA GLY A 879 32.37 -0.99 15.18
C GLY A 879 32.57 -0.38 13.78
N GLY A 880 31.88 0.73 13.52
CA GLY A 880 32.01 1.49 12.26
C GLY A 880 30.68 1.92 11.66
N LEU A 881 29.58 1.28 12.07
CA LEU A 881 28.24 1.75 11.76
C LEU A 881 27.95 3.05 12.52
N GLN A 882 27.43 4.03 11.79
CA GLN A 882 26.97 5.30 12.35
C GLN A 882 25.55 5.57 11.89
N VAL A 883 24.74 6.14 12.77
CA VAL A 883 23.38 6.59 12.48
C VAL A 883 23.32 8.11 12.59
N LYS A 884 22.58 8.75 11.69
CA LYS A 884 22.36 10.20 11.75
C LYS A 884 21.14 10.48 12.61
N HIS A 885 21.30 11.27 13.67
CA HIS A 885 20.21 11.65 14.57
C HIS A 885 20.05 13.17 14.63
N THR A 886 18.79 13.62 14.63
CA THR A 886 18.44 15.04 14.81
C THR A 886 17.82 15.21 16.19
N ASN A 887 18.44 16.02 17.04
CA ASN A 887 17.91 16.27 18.37
C ASN A 887 16.67 17.18 18.35
N LYS A 888 16.04 17.35 19.51
CA LYS A 888 14.84 18.20 19.69
C LYS A 888 15.05 19.68 19.34
N ASN A 889 16.30 20.13 19.24
CA ASN A 889 16.64 21.51 18.87
C ASN A 889 16.89 21.65 17.35
N GLY A 890 16.69 20.58 16.57
CA GLY A 890 16.89 20.58 15.11
C GLY A 890 18.33 20.36 14.67
N GLU A 891 19.27 20.10 15.60
CA GLU A 891 20.67 19.86 15.26
C GLU A 891 20.89 18.38 14.88
N SER A 892 21.37 18.15 13.66
CA SER A 892 21.73 16.82 13.16
C SER A 892 23.21 16.49 13.38
N TYR A 893 23.49 15.30 13.87
CA TYR A 893 24.84 14.78 14.04
C TYR A 893 24.87 13.26 13.90
N TRP A 894 26.06 12.71 13.68
CA TRP A 894 26.25 11.26 13.61
C TRP A 894 26.46 10.68 15.01
N VAL A 895 26.01 9.45 15.21
CA VAL A 895 26.15 8.71 16.46
C VAL A 895 26.70 7.33 16.13
N ASP A 896 27.78 6.94 16.80
CA ASP A 896 28.35 5.60 16.65
C ASP A 896 27.37 4.55 17.19
N ALA A 897 26.94 3.65 16.32
CA ALA A 897 26.14 2.49 16.69
C ALA A 897 27.05 1.39 17.24
N LYS A 898 27.46 1.53 18.51
CA LYS A 898 28.35 0.56 19.17
C LYS A 898 27.73 -0.84 19.16
N PRO A 899 28.47 -1.89 18.74
CA PRO A 899 27.95 -3.25 18.83
C PRO A 899 27.50 -3.60 20.25
N VAL A 900 26.25 -4.07 20.38
CA VAL A 900 25.70 -4.59 21.63
C VAL A 900 25.56 -6.11 21.45
N PRO A 901 26.34 -6.94 22.17
CA PRO A 901 26.33 -8.38 21.99
C PRO A 901 24.91 -8.96 22.13
N GLY A 902 24.47 -9.69 21.10
CA GLY A 902 23.17 -10.35 21.08
C GLY A 902 21.96 -9.41 20.96
N ALA A 903 22.16 -8.15 20.55
CA ALA A 903 21.09 -7.24 20.17
C ALA A 903 20.91 -7.18 18.65
N LEU A 904 19.68 -6.91 18.20
CA LEU A 904 19.41 -6.51 16.82
C LEU A 904 19.29 -4.99 16.74
N MET A 905 19.82 -4.38 15.70
CA MET A 905 19.53 -2.98 15.40
C MET A 905 18.28 -2.92 14.52
N ILE A 906 17.35 -2.07 14.90
CA ILE A 906 16.12 -1.83 14.14
C ILE A 906 16.18 -0.41 13.58
N ASN A 907 15.94 -0.28 12.27
CA ASN A 907 15.68 0.99 11.61
C ASN A 907 14.21 1.01 11.17
N VAL A 908 13.47 2.05 11.54
CA VAL A 908 12.17 2.35 10.93
C VAL A 908 12.49 2.94 9.56
N GLY A 909 12.13 2.29 8.45
CA GLY A 909 12.54 2.78 7.13
C GLY A 909 11.67 3.92 6.62
N ASP A 910 12.04 4.50 5.47
CA ASP A 910 11.46 5.72 4.92
C ASP A 910 9.94 5.62 4.69
N LEU A 911 9.44 4.42 4.38
CA LEU A 911 8.01 4.16 4.17
C LEU A 911 7.16 4.33 5.44
N LEU A 912 7.76 4.15 6.63
CA LEU A 912 7.12 4.43 7.92
C LEU A 912 7.56 5.77 8.53
N GLN A 913 8.75 6.27 8.18
CA GLN A 913 9.26 7.55 8.67
C GLN A 913 8.68 8.78 7.96
N VAL A 914 7.77 8.61 6.99
CA VAL A 914 7.02 9.72 6.39
C VAL A 914 6.59 10.65 7.52
N LYS A 915 7.10 11.88 7.51
CA LYS A 915 6.81 12.87 8.55
C LYS A 915 5.29 13.02 8.61
N PHE A 916 4.67 12.32 9.55
CA PHE A 916 3.28 12.50 9.92
C PHE A 916 3.18 13.90 10.53
N ILE A 917 3.03 14.91 9.67
CA ILE A 917 2.61 16.24 10.09
C ILE A 917 1.13 16.10 10.49
N GLN A 918 0.95 15.88 11.79
CA GLN A 918 -0.26 16.14 12.59
C GLN A 918 -1.60 15.58 12.08
N LEU A 919 -1.88 14.32 12.42
CA LEU A 919 -3.25 13.82 12.60
C LEU A 919 -3.35 13.02 13.91
N VAL A 920 -3.05 13.68 15.03
CA VAL A 920 -3.61 13.28 16.34
C VAL A 920 -4.61 14.36 16.72
N PRO A 921 -5.91 14.06 16.87
CA PRO A 921 -6.82 14.99 17.52
C PRO A 921 -6.25 15.28 18.89
N LYS A 922 -5.96 16.55 19.18
CA LYS A 922 -5.57 17.01 20.52
C LYS A 922 -6.51 16.36 21.54
N LEU A 923 -6.00 15.41 22.31
CA LEU A 923 -6.69 14.94 23.51
C LEU A 923 -7.00 16.19 24.38
N PRO A 924 -8.22 16.33 24.91
CA PRO A 924 -8.56 17.47 25.74
C PRO A 924 -7.61 17.58 26.94
N ASN A 925 -7.29 18.81 27.32
CA ASN A 925 -6.35 19.19 28.40
C ASN A 925 -6.66 18.60 29.80
N SER A 926 -7.66 17.73 29.95
CA SER A 926 -8.09 17.17 31.23
C SER A 926 -7.31 15.94 31.70
N VAL A 927 -6.40 15.38 30.89
CA VAL A 927 -5.59 14.20 31.28
C VAL A 927 -4.10 14.52 31.27
N ARG A 928 -3.68 15.54 32.04
CA ARG A 928 -2.31 15.61 32.58
C ARG A 928 -2.41 15.54 34.09
N ARG A 929 -1.98 14.42 34.68
CA ARG A 929 -1.39 14.46 36.03
C ARG A 929 0.10 14.11 35.94
N PRO A 930 0.93 14.81 36.71
CA PRO A 930 2.38 14.79 36.55
C PRO A 930 2.98 13.73 37.46
N TYR A 931 3.91 12.92 36.97
CA TYR A 931 4.99 12.38 37.81
C TYR A 931 6.21 12.06 36.95
N GLY A 932 7.32 12.73 37.32
CA GLY A 932 8.70 12.21 37.29
C GLY A 932 9.37 12.11 35.95
#